data_AF-A0A535XEG9-F1
#
_entry.id   AF-A0A535XEG9-F1
#
_cell.length_a   1.000
_cell.length_b   1.000
_cell.length_c   1.000
_cell.angle_alpha   90.00
_cell.angle_beta   90.00
_cell.angle_gamma   90.00
#
_symmetry.space_group_name_H-M   'P 1'
#
loop_
_entity.id
_entity.type
_entity.pdbx_description
1 polymer ?
#
loop_
_entity_poly.entity_id
_entity_poly.type
_entity_poly.pdbx_seq_one_letter_code
_entity_poly.pdbx_strand_id
1 'polypeptide(L)'
;MAVAARNLVVVESPTKARTLERMLGPDYKVEASFGHIRDLPKSKMGVNLKTFVPEYIVPDDSEKHARTLRREAKAADHVWLATDLDREGEAIAWHLADIIKVPKSKLRRVTFHEITPAAIEEAFKHPRDIDQDLVNAQQARRVVDRLVGYTMSPLLWKKIRYGLSAGRVQSVALRLIVDREREIQAFKPQEYWTLEAALANHAGETFSAEVIQQKGHKLEIHDGETADRIRAALAEAAYAVKSVEKRESGRNAAPPFTTSTLQQEASRKLGYSVKKTMVLAQQLYEGIAVGDGAPVGLITYMRTDSLHVAEGALHQARDVITKEFGAPYAIEKPRHYKTRSKGAQEAHEAIRPTDLSRTPDRVKRFLKPDQLKLYTIIWQRTIASQMAAARFENTRLDIEAGPYLLRANGRRVLFDGFLRVYFESSDEPEKEIAPLPEVQQGEALKLLGLDASQHFTQPPPRFTEASLVKTLEEFGIGRPSTYAPTISTLVDRRYVRKEGRALLPEDVGFVVTDFLSEHFPEIVDTGFTVRMEEDLDRIAAGEVEWVPVVREFFEPFAKLVEEKNKSVKKSDVTEEATDRICPKCGRPVMIKLGRYGRFYSCTGFKKGKKGEPLAEGACDYSEPLEGQKEPQLEILEGEICPDCGKPLARRRGRFGPFVGCTGYPDCKYIKKTQQKTGVICPDCGKGELVRRRGRGRSMFYGCERYPECTFTARELPGAAATPGKDAA
;
A
#
# COMPACT_ATOMS: atom_id res chain seq x y z
N MET A 1 -22.93 24.13 39.30
CA MET A 1 -23.55 24.16 37.96
C MET A 1 -22.44 23.91 36.95
N ALA A 2 -22.49 22.82 36.18
CA ALA A 2 -21.51 22.62 35.10
C ALA A 2 -21.71 23.74 34.08
N VAL A 3 -20.66 24.54 33.84
CA VAL A 3 -20.67 25.56 32.78
C VAL A 3 -20.87 24.83 31.47
N ALA A 4 -21.96 25.11 30.75
CA ALA A 4 -22.17 24.53 29.43
C ALA A 4 -21.04 25.00 28.51
N ALA A 5 -20.34 24.07 27.86
CA ALA A 5 -19.26 24.39 26.93
C ALA A 5 -19.77 25.36 25.86
N ARG A 6 -19.10 26.52 25.72
CA ARG A 6 -19.48 27.58 24.77
C ARG A 6 -19.11 27.25 23.33
N ASN A 7 -18.15 26.35 23.12
CA ASN A 7 -17.62 26.02 21.81
C ASN A 7 -17.83 24.55 21.47
N LEU A 8 -18.26 24.27 20.24
CA LEU A 8 -18.25 22.93 19.67
C LEU A 8 -17.08 22.79 18.70
N VAL A 9 -16.26 21.76 18.87
CA VAL A 9 -15.22 21.36 17.91
C VAL A 9 -15.66 20.07 17.24
N VAL A 10 -15.53 19.99 15.91
CA VAL A 10 -15.85 18.79 15.13
C VAL A 10 -14.60 18.29 14.42
N VAL A 11 -14.28 17.01 14.60
CA VAL A 11 -13.14 16.32 14.00
C VAL A 11 -13.59 15.00 13.35
N GLU A 12 -12.72 14.34 12.58
CA GLU A 12 -13.09 13.12 11.86
C GLU A 12 -13.20 11.88 12.73
N SER A 13 -12.36 11.75 13.75
CA SER A 13 -12.19 10.50 14.48
C SER A 13 -12.39 10.64 15.99
N PRO A 14 -12.92 9.59 16.66
CA PRO A 14 -13.11 9.61 18.12
C PRO A 14 -11.80 9.72 18.91
N THR A 15 -10.70 9.20 18.38
CA THR A 15 -9.40 9.33 19.03
C THR A 15 -8.96 10.78 19.05
N LYS A 16 -8.98 11.44 17.88
CA LYS A 16 -8.67 12.87 17.74
C LYS A 16 -9.58 13.71 18.62
N ALA A 17 -10.88 13.38 18.71
CA ALA A 17 -11.84 14.10 19.55
C ALA A 17 -11.42 14.10 21.03
N ARG A 18 -11.14 12.91 21.59
CA ARG A 18 -10.70 12.76 22.99
C ARG A 18 -9.36 13.43 23.26
N THR A 19 -8.45 13.43 22.29
CA THR A 19 -7.16 14.09 22.39
C THR A 19 -7.34 15.61 22.47
N LEU A 20 -8.08 16.20 21.53
CA LEU A 20 -8.30 17.65 21.49
C LEU A 20 -9.13 18.15 22.68
N GLU A 21 -10.14 17.40 23.11
CA GLU A 21 -10.99 17.79 24.25
C GLU A 21 -10.17 17.97 25.53
N ARG A 22 -9.19 17.07 25.77
CA ARG A 22 -8.28 17.19 26.90
C ARG A 22 -7.29 18.34 26.78
N MET A 23 -6.91 18.74 25.56
CA MET A 23 -5.98 19.85 25.33
C MET A 23 -6.66 21.21 25.43
N LEU A 24 -7.87 21.33 24.89
CA LEU A 24 -8.62 22.58 24.83
C LEU A 24 -9.33 22.91 26.15
N GLY A 25 -9.62 21.90 26.97
CA GLY A 25 -10.20 22.09 28.30
C GLY A 25 -11.73 22.32 28.28
N PRO A 26 -12.31 22.76 29.41
CA PRO A 26 -13.75 22.68 29.68
C PRO A 26 -14.62 23.62 28.85
N ASP A 27 -14.05 24.65 28.22
CA ASP A 27 -14.80 25.58 27.36
C ASP A 27 -15.17 24.99 26.00
N TYR A 28 -14.59 23.84 25.65
CA TYR A 28 -14.77 23.16 24.38
C TYR A 28 -15.37 21.78 24.58
N LYS A 29 -16.43 21.50 23.83
CA LYS A 29 -16.94 20.15 23.61
C LYS A 29 -16.44 19.65 22.26
N VAL A 30 -15.87 18.45 22.21
CA VAL A 30 -15.30 17.91 20.95
C VAL A 30 -16.06 16.66 20.51
N GLU A 31 -16.62 16.71 19.30
CA GLU A 31 -17.41 15.63 18.71
C GLU A 31 -16.76 15.09 17.43
N ALA A 32 -16.94 13.79 17.18
CA ALA A 32 -16.42 13.14 15.98
C ALA A 32 -17.51 12.95 14.91
N SER A 33 -17.16 13.22 13.64
CA SER A 33 -18.02 12.97 12.47
C SER A 33 -17.94 11.54 11.96
N PHE A 34 -16.90 10.79 12.36
CA PHE A 34 -16.56 9.44 11.86
C PHE A 34 -16.21 9.44 10.35
N GLY A 35 -15.49 10.47 9.92
CA GLY A 35 -15.10 10.72 8.53
C GLY A 35 -16.16 11.50 7.76
N HIS A 36 -16.37 11.12 6.49
CA HIS A 36 -17.40 11.73 5.64
C HIS A 36 -18.79 11.44 6.17
N ILE A 37 -19.54 12.51 6.43
CA ILE A 37 -20.93 12.46 6.90
C ILE A 37 -21.95 12.62 5.75
N ARG A 38 -21.46 13.00 4.56
CA ARG A 38 -22.18 13.01 3.28
C ARG A 38 -21.35 12.31 2.23
N ASP A 39 -22.02 11.62 1.32
CA ASP A 39 -21.40 11.06 0.12
C ASP A 39 -22.44 10.98 -1.00
N LEU A 40 -21.95 10.71 -2.20
CA LEU A 40 -22.77 10.35 -3.34
C LEU A 40 -23.55 9.05 -3.06
N PRO A 41 -24.81 8.95 -3.50
CA PRO A 41 -25.65 7.78 -3.29
C PRO A 41 -25.00 6.49 -3.82
N LYS A 42 -25.10 5.40 -3.05
CA LYS A 42 -24.45 4.11 -3.39
C LYS A 42 -25.07 3.41 -4.61
N SER A 43 -26.34 3.66 -4.91
CA SER A 43 -27.12 2.90 -5.91
C SER A 43 -27.43 3.64 -7.21
N LYS A 44 -27.08 4.93 -7.32
CA LYS A 44 -27.27 5.74 -8.54
C LYS A 44 -26.03 6.57 -8.83
N MET A 45 -25.96 7.17 -10.03
CA MET A 45 -24.83 8.02 -10.44
C MET A 45 -24.59 9.14 -9.43
N GLY A 46 -25.65 9.83 -8.99
CA GLY A 46 -25.56 10.91 -8.01
C GLY A 46 -24.85 12.15 -8.53
N VAL A 47 -24.69 12.28 -9.85
CA VAL A 47 -24.08 13.44 -10.51
C VAL A 47 -24.97 13.80 -11.70
N ASN A 48 -25.32 15.08 -11.82
CA ASN A 48 -26.03 15.57 -13.00
C ASN A 48 -25.07 15.61 -14.20
N LEU A 49 -25.32 14.82 -15.24
CA LEU A 49 -24.39 14.70 -16.38
C LEU A 49 -24.30 15.96 -17.27
N LYS A 50 -25.19 16.96 -17.09
CA LYS A 50 -25.13 18.22 -17.83
C LYS A 50 -24.35 19.29 -17.08
N THR A 51 -24.58 19.41 -15.77
CA THR A 51 -23.98 20.46 -14.93
C THR A 51 -22.83 19.96 -14.06
N PHE A 52 -22.65 18.65 -13.96
CA PHE A 52 -21.72 17.94 -13.07
C PHE A 52 -21.98 18.15 -11.57
N VAL A 53 -23.07 18.84 -11.21
CA VAL A 53 -23.45 19.06 -9.80
C VAL A 53 -23.72 17.71 -9.11
N PRO A 54 -23.02 17.41 -8.01
CA PRO A 54 -23.23 16.19 -7.23
C PRO A 54 -24.48 16.29 -6.34
N GLU A 55 -25.19 15.17 -6.21
CA GLU A 55 -26.25 14.96 -5.22
C GLU A 55 -25.64 14.25 -4.01
N TYR A 56 -25.36 15.01 -2.96
CA TYR A 56 -24.86 14.46 -1.70
C TYR A 56 -26.00 14.10 -0.76
N ILE A 57 -25.98 12.87 -0.25
CA ILE A 57 -26.92 12.36 0.75
C ILE A 57 -26.20 12.11 2.08
N VAL A 58 -26.94 12.14 3.19
CA VAL A 58 -26.46 11.62 4.48
C VAL A 58 -26.70 10.11 4.48
N PRO A 59 -25.65 9.28 4.55
CA PRO A 59 -25.85 7.84 4.61
C PRO A 59 -26.52 7.41 5.93
N ASP A 60 -27.30 6.32 5.92
CA ASP A 60 -28.06 5.85 7.09
C ASP A 60 -27.19 5.61 8.35
N ASP A 61 -25.95 5.17 8.16
CA ASP A 61 -24.98 4.93 9.23
C ASP A 61 -24.49 6.24 9.89
N SER A 62 -24.60 7.36 9.20
CA SER A 62 -24.13 8.68 9.61
C SER A 62 -25.24 9.56 10.21
N GLU A 63 -26.51 9.17 10.02
CA GLU A 63 -27.68 9.96 10.40
C GLU A 63 -27.76 10.25 11.91
N LYS A 64 -27.41 9.27 12.75
CA LYS A 64 -27.35 9.45 14.21
C LYS A 64 -26.33 10.54 14.59
N HIS A 65 -25.19 10.57 13.90
CA HIS A 65 -24.10 11.51 14.18
C HIS A 65 -24.48 12.90 13.68
N ALA A 66 -25.07 12.99 12.48
CA ALA A 66 -25.58 14.25 11.93
C ALA A 66 -26.60 14.93 12.86
N ARG A 67 -27.53 14.16 13.44
CA ARG A 67 -28.50 14.70 14.43
C ARG A 67 -27.81 15.22 15.69
N THR A 68 -26.80 14.50 16.18
CA THR A 68 -26.04 14.90 17.36
C THR A 68 -25.30 16.21 17.08
N LEU A 69 -24.55 16.29 15.99
CA LEU A 69 -23.80 17.50 15.60
C LEU A 69 -24.73 18.72 15.42
N ARG A 70 -25.89 18.56 14.78
CA ARG A 70 -26.88 19.64 14.66
C ARG A 70 -27.40 20.13 16.01
N ARG A 71 -27.61 19.22 16.96
CA ARG A 71 -28.09 19.56 18.31
C ARG A 71 -27.02 20.36 19.06
N GLU A 72 -25.81 19.83 19.13
CA GLU A 72 -24.71 20.47 19.86
C GLU A 72 -24.35 21.83 19.24
N ALA A 73 -24.32 21.93 17.91
CA ALA A 73 -23.97 23.16 17.21
C ALA A 73 -24.98 24.29 17.41
N LYS A 74 -26.26 23.97 17.64
CA LYS A 74 -27.28 24.99 17.97
C LYS A 74 -27.05 25.58 19.36
N ALA A 75 -26.53 24.79 20.29
CA ALA A 75 -26.27 25.23 21.66
C ALA A 75 -24.94 25.99 21.80
N ALA A 76 -24.00 25.80 20.88
CA ALA A 76 -22.69 26.46 20.91
C ALA A 76 -22.73 27.90 20.37
N ASP A 77 -21.86 28.74 20.91
CA ASP A 77 -21.59 30.10 20.43
C ASP A 77 -20.81 30.05 19.10
N HIS A 78 -19.78 29.21 19.06
CA HIS A 78 -18.97 28.94 17.87
C HIS A 78 -18.84 27.45 17.57
N VAL A 79 -18.72 27.13 16.28
CA VAL A 79 -18.50 25.77 15.77
C VAL A 79 -17.18 25.75 15.00
N TRP A 80 -16.20 25.02 15.54
CA TRP A 80 -14.85 24.89 15.04
C TRP A 80 -14.71 23.59 14.24
N LEU A 81 -14.41 23.70 12.95
CA LEU A 81 -14.18 22.58 12.05
C LEU A 81 -12.68 22.29 12.04
N ALA A 82 -12.26 21.26 12.78
CA ALA A 82 -10.87 20.91 13.03
C ALA A 82 -10.45 19.63 12.26
N THR A 83 -10.89 19.54 11.00
CA THR A 83 -10.54 18.45 10.09
C THR A 83 -9.09 18.54 9.62
N ASP A 84 -8.55 17.44 9.10
CA ASP A 84 -7.18 17.30 8.61
C ASP A 84 -6.87 18.34 7.53
N LEU A 85 -5.60 18.68 7.41
CA LEU A 85 -5.10 19.69 6.48
C LEU A 85 -4.92 19.10 5.08
N ASP A 86 -5.95 18.57 4.46
CA ASP A 86 -5.87 18.22 3.04
C ASP A 86 -7.19 18.51 2.35
N ARG A 87 -7.21 18.33 1.02
CA ARG A 87 -8.44 18.54 0.22
C ARG A 87 -9.60 17.67 0.72
N GLU A 88 -9.32 16.50 1.29
CA GLU A 88 -10.35 15.61 1.83
C GLU A 88 -10.91 16.16 3.15
N GLY A 89 -10.06 16.59 4.07
CA GLY A 89 -10.44 17.26 5.31
C GLY A 89 -11.21 18.57 5.04
N GLU A 90 -10.85 19.32 4.00
CA GLU A 90 -11.57 20.52 3.60
C GLU A 90 -12.99 20.20 3.09
N ALA A 91 -13.13 19.17 2.26
CA ALA A 91 -14.44 18.70 1.81
C ALA A 91 -15.30 18.15 2.96
N ILE A 92 -14.70 17.49 3.95
CA ILE A 92 -15.40 17.06 5.17
C ILE A 92 -15.90 18.27 5.95
N ALA A 93 -15.06 19.31 6.15
CA ALA A 93 -15.47 20.55 6.80
C ALA A 93 -16.65 21.22 6.07
N TRP A 94 -16.59 21.28 4.74
CA TRP A 94 -17.68 21.80 3.91
C TRP A 94 -18.98 20.98 4.05
N HIS A 95 -18.89 19.65 4.01
CA HIS A 95 -20.04 18.77 4.26
C HIS A 95 -20.64 18.97 5.66
N LEU A 96 -19.80 19.15 6.67
CA LEU A 96 -20.22 19.39 8.05
C LEU A 96 -20.95 20.72 8.17
N ALA A 97 -20.42 21.80 7.57
CA ALA A 97 -21.06 23.11 7.56
C ALA A 97 -22.49 23.05 6.97
N ASP A 98 -22.66 22.35 5.84
CA ASP A 98 -23.96 22.17 5.19
C ASP A 98 -24.95 21.34 6.04
N ILE A 99 -24.47 20.34 6.78
CA ILE A 99 -25.32 19.49 7.63
C ILE A 99 -25.75 20.21 8.90
N ILE A 100 -24.81 20.91 9.53
CA ILE A 100 -24.99 21.57 10.81
C ILE A 100 -25.95 22.77 10.68
N LYS A 101 -25.91 23.48 9.55
CA LYS A 101 -26.82 24.59 9.21
C LYS A 101 -26.87 25.70 10.26
N VAL A 102 -25.71 26.16 10.71
CA VAL A 102 -25.57 27.36 11.55
C VAL A 102 -25.15 28.56 10.69
N PRO A 103 -25.38 29.81 11.15
CA PRO A 103 -24.91 30.99 10.43
C PRO A 103 -23.40 30.94 10.19
N LYS A 104 -22.94 31.41 9.02
CA LYS A 104 -21.50 31.45 8.67
C LYS A 104 -20.67 32.18 9.73
N SER A 105 -21.22 33.21 10.38
CA SER A 105 -20.57 33.94 11.47
C SER A 105 -20.20 33.09 12.68
N LYS A 106 -20.86 31.94 12.90
CA LYS A 106 -20.54 30.97 13.95
C LYS A 106 -19.49 29.94 13.55
N LEU A 107 -19.25 29.74 12.25
CA LEU A 107 -18.31 28.74 11.76
C LEU A 107 -16.87 29.27 11.80
N ARG A 108 -15.93 28.41 12.17
CA ARG A 108 -14.49 28.66 12.13
C ARG A 108 -13.79 27.40 11.60
N ARG A 109 -12.87 27.53 10.66
CA ARG A 109 -12.03 26.43 10.17
C ARG A 109 -10.65 26.54 10.80
N VAL A 110 -10.18 25.46 11.42
CA VAL A 110 -8.85 25.39 12.05
C VAL A 110 -8.09 24.18 11.54
N THR A 111 -6.82 24.37 11.21
CA THR A 111 -5.92 23.34 10.68
C THR A 111 -4.61 23.29 11.44
N PHE A 112 -4.01 22.11 11.54
CA PHE A 112 -2.73 21.89 12.21
C PHE A 112 -2.01 20.69 11.58
N HIS A 113 -0.67 20.70 11.62
CA HIS A 113 0.19 19.61 11.09
C HIS A 113 0.47 18.52 12.13
N GLU A 114 0.31 18.84 13.40
CA GLU A 114 0.56 17.97 14.55
C GLU A 114 -0.41 18.29 15.68
N ILE A 115 -0.65 17.29 16.54
CA ILE A 115 -1.55 17.39 17.69
C ILE A 115 -0.72 17.51 18.96
N THR A 116 -0.23 18.73 19.23
CA THR A 116 0.49 19.11 20.44
C THR A 116 -0.22 20.28 21.12
N PRO A 117 -0.12 20.45 22.45
CA PRO A 117 -0.78 21.57 23.14
C PRO A 117 -0.45 22.93 22.52
N ALA A 118 0.83 23.18 22.20
CA ALA A 118 1.28 24.42 21.58
C ALA A 118 0.71 24.62 20.16
N ALA A 119 0.77 23.59 19.31
CA ALA A 119 0.25 23.70 17.95
C ALA A 119 -1.28 23.89 17.92
N ILE A 120 -2.01 23.22 18.81
CA ILE A 120 -3.47 23.37 18.91
C ILE A 120 -3.83 24.76 19.44
N GLU A 121 -3.15 25.27 20.47
CA GLU A 121 -3.39 26.61 20.98
C GLU A 121 -3.17 27.67 19.89
N GLU A 122 -2.07 27.56 19.13
CA GLU A 122 -1.75 28.48 18.05
C GLU A 122 -2.77 28.41 16.91
N ALA A 123 -3.18 27.21 16.51
CA ALA A 123 -4.15 27.01 15.44
C ALA A 123 -5.53 27.63 15.77
N PHE A 124 -5.94 27.60 17.04
CA PHE A 124 -7.21 28.21 17.48
C PHE A 124 -7.17 29.73 17.59
N LYS A 125 -5.98 30.36 17.67
CA LYS A 125 -5.81 31.82 17.60
C LYS A 125 -5.99 32.36 16.18
N HIS A 126 -5.74 31.53 15.17
CA HIS A 126 -5.77 31.91 13.76
C HIS A 126 -6.76 31.08 12.92
N PRO A 127 -8.08 31.12 13.24
CA PRO A 127 -9.07 30.45 12.40
C PRO A 127 -9.18 31.13 11.04
N ARG A 128 -9.53 30.33 10.03
CA ARG A 128 -9.83 30.78 8.67
C ARG A 128 -11.25 30.39 8.27
N ASP A 129 -11.64 30.80 7.07
CA ASP A 129 -12.82 30.29 6.39
C ASP A 129 -12.53 28.97 5.67
N ILE A 130 -13.60 28.26 5.28
CA ILE A 130 -13.49 27.08 4.42
C ILE A 130 -12.99 27.54 3.04
N ASP A 131 -11.94 26.89 2.56
CA ASP A 131 -11.35 27.14 1.26
C ASP A 131 -12.18 26.43 0.18
N GLN A 132 -12.88 27.22 -0.63
CA GLN A 132 -13.80 26.68 -1.65
C GLN A 132 -13.05 26.03 -2.83
N ASP A 133 -11.81 26.44 -3.10
CA ASP A 133 -10.99 25.91 -4.20
C ASP A 133 -10.48 24.52 -3.86
N LEU A 134 -10.03 24.31 -2.62
CA LEU A 134 -9.72 22.98 -2.09
C LEU A 134 -10.94 22.05 -2.09
N VAL A 135 -12.12 22.57 -1.73
CA VAL A 135 -13.38 21.82 -1.81
C VAL A 135 -13.69 21.46 -3.26
N ASN A 136 -13.59 22.41 -4.19
CA ASN A 136 -13.84 22.20 -5.62
C ASN A 136 -12.90 21.14 -6.21
N ALA A 137 -11.62 21.16 -5.85
CA ALA A 137 -10.66 20.15 -6.27
C ALA A 137 -11.04 18.74 -5.77
N GLN A 138 -11.48 18.63 -4.51
CA GLN A 138 -11.94 17.34 -3.99
C GLN A 138 -13.25 16.88 -4.67
N GLN A 139 -14.20 17.80 -4.88
CA GLN A 139 -15.45 17.51 -5.56
C GLN A 139 -15.19 17.03 -6.99
N ALA A 140 -14.33 17.73 -7.73
CA ALA A 140 -13.93 17.36 -9.08
C ALA A 140 -13.36 15.95 -9.13
N ARG A 141 -12.40 15.64 -8.23
CA ARG A 141 -11.84 14.30 -8.09
C ARG A 141 -12.92 13.26 -7.84
N ARG A 142 -13.82 13.52 -6.87
CA ARG A 142 -14.89 12.60 -6.49
C ARG A 142 -15.87 12.35 -7.63
N VAL A 143 -16.21 13.40 -8.38
CA VAL A 143 -17.10 13.34 -9.54
C VAL A 143 -16.44 12.58 -10.68
N VAL A 144 -15.19 12.88 -11.05
CA VAL A 144 -14.44 12.15 -12.10
C VAL A 144 -14.36 10.66 -11.78
N ASP A 145 -13.97 10.31 -10.54
CA ASP A 145 -13.88 8.91 -10.12
C ASP A 145 -15.24 8.21 -10.17
N ARG A 146 -16.31 8.91 -9.80
CA ARG A 146 -17.70 8.40 -9.90
C ARG A 146 -18.10 8.16 -11.34
N LEU A 147 -17.85 9.13 -12.22
CA LEU A 147 -18.21 9.10 -13.63
C LEU A 147 -17.51 7.92 -14.32
N VAL A 148 -16.18 7.81 -14.18
CA VAL A 148 -15.40 6.70 -14.76
C VAL A 148 -15.87 5.35 -14.20
N GLY A 149 -16.02 5.26 -12.89
CA GLY A 149 -16.44 4.01 -12.25
C GLY A 149 -17.81 3.52 -12.70
N TYR A 150 -18.81 4.41 -12.74
CA TYR A 150 -20.19 4.05 -13.06
C TYR A 150 -20.47 3.90 -14.56
N THR A 151 -19.67 4.49 -15.44
CA THR A 151 -19.80 4.25 -16.89
C THR A 151 -18.99 3.04 -17.35
N MET A 152 -17.77 2.86 -16.83
CA MET A 152 -16.88 1.79 -17.29
C MET A 152 -17.21 0.43 -16.67
N SER A 153 -17.58 0.37 -15.38
CA SER A 153 -17.83 -0.92 -14.72
C SER A 153 -18.96 -1.73 -15.38
N PRO A 154 -20.12 -1.16 -15.76
CA PRO A 154 -21.15 -1.88 -16.50
C PRO A 154 -20.67 -2.41 -17.86
N LEU A 155 -19.81 -1.66 -18.56
CA LEU A 155 -19.19 -2.11 -19.80
C LEU A 155 -18.31 -3.34 -19.54
N LEU A 156 -17.41 -3.28 -18.55
CA LEU A 156 -16.59 -4.43 -18.16
C LEU A 156 -17.44 -5.65 -17.75
N TRP A 157 -18.59 -5.44 -17.09
CA TRP A 157 -19.49 -6.54 -16.74
C TRP A 157 -20.08 -7.22 -17.97
N LYS A 158 -20.49 -6.42 -18.95
CA LYS A 158 -21.09 -6.91 -20.19
C LYS A 158 -20.06 -7.56 -21.11
N LYS A 159 -18.85 -7.01 -21.20
CA LYS A 159 -17.80 -7.47 -22.13
C LYS A 159 -16.86 -8.52 -21.53
N ILE A 160 -16.75 -8.60 -20.20
CA ILE A 160 -15.80 -9.48 -19.53
C ILE A 160 -16.51 -10.33 -18.47
N ARG A 161 -16.74 -9.77 -17.28
CA ARG A 161 -17.36 -10.49 -16.14
C ARG A 161 -17.98 -9.54 -15.12
N TYR A 162 -19.07 -9.97 -14.51
CA TYR A 162 -19.70 -9.24 -13.40
C TYR A 162 -18.76 -9.05 -12.20
N GLY A 163 -18.86 -7.90 -11.53
CA GLY A 163 -18.13 -7.58 -10.29
C GLY A 163 -16.79 -6.88 -10.48
N LEU A 164 -16.38 -6.64 -11.74
CA LEU A 164 -15.21 -5.86 -12.11
C LEU A 164 -15.41 -4.37 -11.86
N SER A 165 -14.31 -3.63 -11.70
CA SER A 165 -14.32 -2.17 -11.55
C SER A 165 -13.18 -1.54 -12.32
N ALA A 166 -13.42 -0.39 -12.92
CA ALA A 166 -12.36 0.44 -13.49
C ALA A 166 -12.31 1.77 -12.75
N GLY A 167 -11.12 2.35 -12.69
CA GLY A 167 -10.90 3.70 -12.19
C GLY A 167 -9.60 4.22 -12.76
N ARG A 168 -9.48 5.53 -12.94
CA ARG A 168 -8.31 6.17 -13.58
C ARG A 168 -6.98 5.67 -12.99
N VAL A 169 -6.79 5.84 -11.68
CA VAL A 169 -5.56 5.40 -10.98
C VAL A 169 -5.49 3.87 -10.87
N GLN A 170 -6.61 3.20 -10.65
CA GLN A 170 -6.69 1.75 -10.48
C GLN A 170 -6.23 1.00 -11.74
N SER A 171 -6.70 1.43 -12.91
CA SER A 171 -6.43 0.78 -14.18
C SER A 171 -4.97 0.94 -14.60
N VAL A 172 -4.38 2.12 -14.36
CA VAL A 172 -2.94 2.34 -14.62
C VAL A 172 -2.06 1.50 -13.69
N ALA A 173 -2.39 1.45 -12.40
CA ALA A 173 -1.66 0.61 -11.46
C ALA A 173 -1.75 -0.89 -11.82
N LEU A 174 -2.90 -1.36 -12.30
CA LEU A 174 -3.05 -2.71 -12.83
C LEU A 174 -2.18 -2.94 -14.06
N ARG A 175 -2.18 -2.00 -15.00
CA ARG A 175 -1.37 -2.06 -16.22
C ARG A 175 0.12 -2.20 -15.90
N LEU A 176 0.65 -1.41 -14.96
CA LEU A 176 2.06 -1.54 -14.53
C LEU A 176 2.40 -2.96 -14.05
N ILE A 177 1.51 -3.58 -13.27
CA ILE A 177 1.71 -4.94 -12.78
C ILE A 177 1.66 -5.96 -13.92
N VAL A 178 0.72 -5.81 -14.86
CA VAL A 178 0.57 -6.69 -16.02
C VAL A 178 1.75 -6.56 -16.97
N ASP A 179 2.19 -5.34 -17.27
CA ASP A 179 3.32 -5.07 -18.15
C ASP A 179 4.62 -5.64 -17.54
N ARG A 180 4.83 -5.51 -16.22
CA ARG A 180 5.95 -6.17 -15.52
C ARG A 180 5.87 -7.70 -15.63
N GLU A 181 4.69 -8.30 -15.51
CA GLU A 181 4.57 -9.75 -15.65
C GLU A 181 4.86 -10.21 -17.08
N ARG A 182 4.51 -9.39 -18.09
CA ARG A 182 4.88 -9.63 -19.50
C ARG A 182 6.38 -9.56 -19.73
N GLU A 183 7.05 -8.57 -19.15
CA GLU A 183 8.52 -8.46 -19.18
C GLU A 183 9.16 -9.73 -18.60
N ILE A 184 8.65 -10.23 -17.47
CA ILE A 184 9.14 -11.45 -16.83
C ILE A 184 8.88 -12.68 -17.71
N GLN A 185 7.70 -12.81 -18.31
CA GLN A 185 7.34 -13.95 -19.16
C GLN A 185 8.13 -13.98 -20.47
N ALA A 186 8.43 -12.81 -21.05
CA ALA A 186 9.20 -12.68 -22.27
C ALA A 186 10.72 -12.78 -22.04
N PHE A 187 11.17 -12.67 -20.79
CA PHE A 187 12.59 -12.67 -20.43
C PHE A 187 13.23 -14.04 -20.68
N LYS A 188 14.36 -14.03 -21.38
CA LYS A 188 15.19 -15.21 -21.61
C LYS A 188 16.48 -15.04 -20.82
N PRO A 189 16.72 -15.84 -19.77
CA PRO A 189 17.96 -15.79 -19.00
C PRO A 189 19.17 -16.01 -19.92
N GLN A 190 20.18 -15.18 -19.75
CA GLN A 190 21.46 -15.28 -20.44
C GLN A 190 22.51 -15.74 -19.44
N GLU A 191 23.26 -16.75 -19.82
CA GLU A 191 24.39 -17.26 -19.05
C GLU A 191 25.53 -16.24 -19.06
N TYR A 192 26.17 -16.08 -17.90
CA TYR A 192 27.45 -15.40 -17.79
C TYR A 192 28.26 -15.96 -16.63
N TRP A 193 29.57 -15.78 -16.67
CA TRP A 193 30.48 -16.26 -15.64
C TRP A 193 31.29 -15.12 -15.05
N THR A 194 31.56 -15.22 -13.75
CA THR A 194 32.54 -14.38 -13.05
C THR A 194 33.70 -15.26 -12.60
N LEU A 195 34.92 -14.76 -12.71
CA LEU A 195 36.10 -15.41 -12.13
C LEU A 195 36.67 -14.54 -11.02
N GLU A 196 36.84 -15.14 -9.85
CA GLU A 196 37.48 -14.53 -8.70
C GLU A 196 38.78 -15.30 -8.36
N ALA A 197 39.84 -14.55 -8.09
CA ALA A 197 41.09 -15.09 -7.55
C ALA A 197 41.20 -14.77 -6.06
N ALA A 198 41.38 -15.79 -5.24
CA ALA A 198 41.78 -15.63 -3.85
C ALA A 198 43.30 -15.45 -3.79
N LEU A 199 43.74 -14.31 -3.26
CA LEU A 199 45.13 -13.86 -3.27
C LEU A 199 45.60 -13.61 -1.84
N ALA A 200 46.91 -13.71 -1.61
CA ALA A 200 47.56 -13.30 -0.37
C ALA A 200 48.74 -12.36 -0.63
N ASN A 201 48.88 -11.33 0.20
CA ASN A 201 50.06 -10.45 0.21
C ASN A 201 51.26 -11.13 0.92
N HIS A 202 52.41 -10.43 0.99
CA HIS A 202 53.59 -10.97 1.68
C HIS A 202 53.40 -11.19 3.19
N ALA A 203 52.47 -10.46 3.82
CA ALA A 203 52.11 -10.64 5.23
C ALA A 203 51.16 -11.84 5.48
N GLY A 204 50.69 -12.51 4.41
CA GLY A 204 49.76 -13.63 4.49
C GLY A 204 48.30 -13.22 4.65
N GLU A 205 47.98 -11.92 4.53
CA GLU A 205 46.61 -11.41 4.55
C GLU A 205 45.92 -11.72 3.22
N THR A 206 44.68 -12.20 3.29
CA THR A 206 43.96 -12.71 2.13
C THR A 206 42.85 -11.78 1.66
N PHE A 207 42.60 -11.78 0.36
CA PHE A 207 41.52 -11.03 -0.27
C PHE A 207 41.16 -11.63 -1.63
N SER A 208 39.97 -11.30 -2.14
CA SER A 208 39.53 -11.75 -3.47
C SER A 208 39.56 -10.61 -4.49
N ALA A 209 39.91 -10.93 -5.73
CA ALA A 209 39.89 -10.00 -6.86
C ALA A 209 39.16 -10.62 -8.06
N GLU A 210 38.24 -9.87 -8.67
CA GLU A 210 37.46 -10.31 -9.84
C GLU A 210 38.19 -9.98 -11.14
N VAL A 211 38.20 -10.90 -12.10
CA VAL A 211 38.77 -10.67 -13.45
C VAL A 211 37.84 -9.75 -14.24
N ILE A 212 38.35 -8.58 -14.66
CA ILE A 212 37.54 -7.55 -15.34
C ILE A 212 37.98 -7.23 -16.76
N GLN A 213 39.23 -7.53 -17.13
CA GLN A 213 39.76 -7.22 -18.45
C GLN A 213 40.71 -8.31 -18.96
N GLN A 214 40.80 -8.40 -20.29
CA GLN A 214 41.82 -9.15 -21.01
C GLN A 214 42.42 -8.22 -22.09
N LYS A 215 43.75 -8.10 -22.12
CA LYS A 215 44.50 -7.23 -23.06
C LYS A 215 43.98 -5.78 -23.11
N GLY A 216 43.56 -5.24 -21.96
CA GLY A 216 43.07 -3.87 -21.81
C GLY A 216 41.60 -3.64 -22.21
N HIS A 217 40.89 -4.67 -22.68
CA HIS A 217 39.46 -4.59 -23.00
C HIS A 217 38.62 -5.23 -21.91
N LYS A 218 37.42 -4.68 -21.65
CA LYS A 218 36.45 -5.25 -20.72
C LYS A 218 36.15 -6.70 -21.15
N LEU A 219 36.24 -7.61 -20.19
CA LEU A 219 36.00 -9.03 -20.42
C LEU A 219 34.58 -9.39 -20.01
N GLU A 220 33.85 -10.05 -20.90
CA GLU A 220 32.54 -10.65 -20.62
C GLU A 220 32.64 -12.14 -20.99
N ILE A 221 32.15 -13.01 -20.10
CA ILE A 221 32.32 -14.46 -20.22
C ILE A 221 30.94 -15.07 -20.29
N HIS A 222 30.59 -15.66 -21.43
CA HIS A 222 29.22 -16.09 -21.72
C HIS A 222 29.03 -17.61 -21.60
N ASP A 223 30.11 -18.36 -21.39
CA ASP A 223 30.08 -19.83 -21.38
C ASP A 223 31.20 -20.41 -20.49
N GLY A 224 30.97 -21.64 -20.03
CA GLY A 224 31.89 -22.34 -19.14
C GLY A 224 33.22 -22.75 -19.77
N GLU A 225 33.27 -23.01 -21.07
CA GLU A 225 34.52 -23.39 -21.77
C GLU A 225 35.51 -22.21 -21.79
N THR A 226 34.99 -21.01 -22.06
CA THR A 226 35.76 -19.77 -21.98
C THR A 226 36.20 -19.50 -20.55
N ALA A 227 35.33 -19.69 -19.55
CA ALA A 227 35.68 -19.54 -18.14
C ALA A 227 36.81 -20.50 -17.72
N ASP A 228 36.72 -21.78 -18.08
CA ASP A 228 37.72 -22.80 -17.77
C ASP A 228 39.07 -22.51 -18.44
N ARG A 229 39.06 -22.06 -19.70
CA ARG A 229 40.27 -21.63 -20.42
C ARG A 229 40.95 -20.45 -19.74
N ILE A 230 40.18 -19.47 -19.29
CA ILE A 230 40.72 -18.31 -18.56
C ILE A 230 41.26 -18.76 -17.19
N ARG A 231 40.53 -19.62 -16.47
CA ARG A 231 40.97 -20.18 -15.19
C ARG A 231 42.30 -20.93 -15.33
N ALA A 232 42.46 -21.76 -16.36
CA ALA A 232 43.70 -22.47 -16.63
C ALA A 232 44.87 -21.51 -16.92
N ALA A 233 44.62 -20.44 -17.70
CA ALA A 233 45.63 -19.43 -17.97
C ALA A 233 46.03 -18.62 -16.73
N LEU A 234 45.09 -18.38 -15.81
CA LEU A 234 45.32 -17.67 -14.54
C LEU A 234 46.06 -18.54 -13.52
N ALA A 235 45.85 -19.86 -13.51
CA ALA A 235 46.52 -20.77 -12.59
C ALA A 235 48.05 -20.76 -12.72
N GLU A 236 48.55 -20.52 -13.94
CA GLU A 236 49.99 -20.45 -14.26
C GLU A 236 50.52 -19.00 -14.26
N ALA A 237 49.69 -18.00 -13.95
CA ALA A 237 50.07 -16.60 -14.01
C ALA A 237 50.80 -16.15 -12.72
N ALA A 238 51.75 -15.22 -12.89
CA ALA A 238 52.28 -14.43 -11.79
C ALA A 238 51.34 -13.25 -11.51
N TYR A 239 51.06 -12.98 -10.24
CA TYR A 239 50.17 -11.90 -9.81
C TYR A 239 50.99 -10.78 -9.19
N ALA A 240 50.78 -9.55 -9.66
CA ALA A 240 51.43 -8.37 -9.09
C ALA A 240 50.44 -7.21 -8.99
N VAL A 241 50.62 -6.38 -7.97
CA VAL A 241 49.82 -5.17 -7.80
C VAL A 241 50.19 -4.16 -8.88
N LYS A 242 49.24 -3.84 -9.77
CA LYS A 242 49.44 -2.84 -10.83
C LYS A 242 49.25 -1.43 -10.31
N SER A 243 48.20 -1.19 -9.53
CA SER A 243 47.93 0.11 -8.91
C SER A 243 47.08 -0.01 -7.66
N VAL A 244 47.28 0.95 -6.75
CA VAL A 244 46.48 1.13 -5.53
C VAL A 244 45.94 2.55 -5.54
N GLU A 245 44.62 2.69 -5.59
CA GLU A 245 43.94 3.99 -5.53
C GLU A 245 43.15 4.07 -4.22
N LYS A 246 43.47 5.03 -3.36
CA LYS A 246 42.71 5.35 -2.15
C LYS A 246 41.94 6.65 -2.35
N ARG A 247 40.64 6.64 -2.05
CA ARG A 247 39.77 7.82 -2.16
C ARG A 247 38.81 7.91 -0.98
N GLU A 248 38.80 9.07 -0.34
CA GLU A 248 37.76 9.40 0.63
C GLU A 248 36.43 9.69 -0.06
N SER A 249 35.35 9.12 0.47
CA SER A 249 33.98 9.42 0.06
C SER A 249 33.09 9.67 1.26
N GLY A 250 32.04 10.45 1.04
CA GLY A 250 31.00 10.73 2.03
C GLY A 250 29.64 10.24 1.56
N ARG A 251 28.81 9.77 2.48
CA ARG A 251 27.40 9.44 2.24
C ARG A 251 26.52 10.22 3.21
N ASN A 252 25.53 10.92 2.67
CA ASN A 252 24.50 11.57 3.47
C ASN A 252 23.34 10.62 3.73
N ALA A 253 22.63 10.85 4.83
CA ALA A 253 21.34 10.21 5.09
C ALA A 253 20.30 10.66 4.06
N ALA A 254 19.35 9.77 3.78
CA ALA A 254 18.15 10.14 3.03
C ALA A 254 17.27 11.11 3.84
N PRO A 255 16.37 11.84 3.16
CA PRO A 255 15.54 12.85 3.80
C PRO A 255 14.53 12.23 4.80
N PRO A 256 13.88 13.07 5.62
CA PRO A 256 12.71 12.68 6.40
C PRO A 256 11.63 12.03 5.54
N PHE A 257 10.73 11.28 6.17
CA PHE A 257 9.75 10.50 5.43
C PHE A 257 8.67 11.37 4.78
N THR A 258 8.37 11.09 3.51
CA THR A 258 7.06 11.29 2.90
C THR A 258 6.18 10.06 3.13
N THR A 259 4.92 10.14 2.70
CA THR A 259 3.98 8.99 2.74
C THR A 259 4.53 7.78 1.98
N SER A 260 5.01 8.00 0.76
CA SER A 260 5.54 6.94 -0.09
C SER A 260 6.79 6.30 0.51
N THR A 261 7.76 7.11 0.92
CA THR A 261 9.01 6.60 1.49
C THR A 261 8.80 5.90 2.84
N LEU A 262 7.83 6.34 3.66
CA LEU A 262 7.42 5.62 4.87
C LEU A 262 6.81 4.25 4.54
N GLN A 263 5.90 4.20 3.57
CA GLN A 263 5.26 2.95 3.13
C GLN A 263 6.29 1.96 2.59
N GLN A 264 7.28 2.45 1.83
CA GLN A 264 8.37 1.64 1.32
C GLN A 264 9.23 1.04 2.45
N GLU A 265 9.75 1.88 3.35
CA GLU A 265 10.61 1.40 4.44
C GLU A 265 9.88 0.53 5.44
N ALA A 266 8.62 0.82 5.76
CA ALA A 266 7.79 -0.03 6.60
C ALA A 266 7.55 -1.41 5.96
N SER A 267 7.44 -1.49 4.64
CA SER A 267 7.34 -2.77 3.93
C SER A 267 8.65 -3.55 3.99
N ARG A 268 9.77 -2.89 3.67
CA ARG A 268 11.10 -3.52 3.65
C ARG A 268 11.54 -4.00 5.02
N LYS A 269 11.54 -3.10 6.01
CA LYS A 269 12.08 -3.32 7.37
C LYS A 269 11.11 -4.06 8.29
N LEU A 270 9.81 -3.75 8.21
CA LEU A 270 8.81 -4.25 9.16
C LEU A 270 7.89 -5.32 8.56
N GLY A 271 7.92 -5.53 7.24
CA GLY A 271 7.01 -6.43 6.54
C GLY A 271 5.56 -5.95 6.56
N TYR A 272 5.32 -4.66 6.79
CA TYR A 272 3.96 -4.11 6.85
C TYR A 272 3.40 -3.87 5.45
N SER A 273 2.11 -4.14 5.29
CA SER A 273 1.38 -3.70 4.10
C SER A 273 1.17 -2.19 4.15
N VAL A 274 1.01 -1.56 2.98
CA VAL A 274 0.77 -0.11 2.87
C VAL A 274 -0.45 0.31 3.70
N LYS A 275 -1.49 -0.53 3.73
CA LYS A 275 -2.69 -0.32 4.55
C LYS A 275 -2.39 -0.37 6.05
N LYS A 276 -1.61 -1.36 6.51
CA LYS A 276 -1.24 -1.48 7.92
C LYS A 276 -0.40 -0.28 8.36
N THR A 277 0.57 0.14 7.55
CA THR A 277 1.41 1.32 7.80
C THR A 277 0.56 2.57 8.00
N MET A 278 -0.39 2.85 7.10
CA MET A 278 -1.23 4.05 7.22
C MET A 278 -2.16 4.00 8.45
N VAL A 279 -2.70 2.84 8.82
CA VAL A 279 -3.53 2.70 10.03
C VAL A 279 -2.71 2.98 11.29
N LEU A 280 -1.49 2.46 11.37
CA LEU A 280 -0.61 2.68 12.52
C LEU A 280 -0.12 4.13 12.58
N ALA A 281 0.22 4.73 11.44
CA ALA A 281 0.61 6.13 11.37
C ALA A 281 -0.54 7.07 11.79
N GLN A 282 -1.77 6.79 11.35
CA GLN A 282 -2.97 7.53 11.81
C GLN A 282 -3.09 7.48 13.35
N GLN A 283 -2.91 6.30 13.96
CA GLN A 283 -2.98 6.17 15.42
C GLN A 283 -1.89 6.97 16.15
N LEU A 284 -0.68 6.98 15.59
CA LEU A 284 0.42 7.77 16.14
C LEU A 284 0.16 9.28 16.01
N TYR A 285 -0.50 9.73 14.93
CA TYR A 285 -0.87 11.13 14.71
C TYR A 285 -2.03 11.59 15.61
N GLU A 286 -3.11 10.82 15.70
CA GLU A 286 -4.36 11.21 16.37
C GLU A 286 -4.26 11.33 17.90
N GLY A 287 -3.32 10.62 18.51
CA GLY A 287 -3.02 10.74 19.92
C GLY A 287 -2.77 9.43 20.64
N ILE A 288 -1.69 9.39 21.42
CA ILE A 288 -1.34 8.33 22.36
C ILE A 288 -1.19 8.95 23.75
N ALA A 289 -1.71 8.27 24.77
CA ALA A 289 -1.47 8.66 26.17
C ALA A 289 -0.01 8.36 26.53
N VAL A 290 0.75 9.40 26.83
CA VAL A 290 2.17 9.30 27.22
C VAL A 290 2.31 9.85 28.63
N GLY A 291 2.50 8.96 29.61
CA GLY A 291 2.52 9.30 31.02
C GLY A 291 1.15 9.79 31.53
N ASP A 292 1.18 10.70 32.50
CA ASP A 292 -0.02 11.22 33.17
C ASP A 292 -0.63 12.46 32.48
N GLY A 293 -0.04 12.91 31.37
CA GLY A 293 -0.51 14.05 30.60
C GLY A 293 -1.69 13.74 29.68
N ALA A 294 -2.22 14.77 29.03
CA ALA A 294 -3.18 14.58 27.94
C ALA A 294 -2.55 13.71 26.82
N PRO A 295 -3.35 12.90 26.10
CA PRO A 295 -2.88 12.22 24.90
C PRO A 295 -2.28 13.24 23.94
N VAL A 296 -1.26 12.83 23.19
CA VAL A 296 -0.53 13.71 22.26
C VAL A 296 -0.28 12.95 20.96
N GLY A 297 -0.35 13.66 19.84
CA GLY A 297 0.14 13.14 18.57
C GLY A 297 1.66 12.93 18.69
N LEU A 298 2.12 11.73 18.40
CA LEU A 298 3.54 11.36 18.44
C LEU A 298 4.26 11.67 17.14
N ILE A 299 3.55 11.76 16.03
CA ILE A 299 4.09 12.12 14.71
C ILE A 299 3.24 13.24 14.08
N THR A 300 3.83 13.94 13.11
CA THR A 300 3.13 14.86 12.21
C THR A 300 2.18 14.11 11.27
N TYR A 301 1.35 14.86 10.54
CA TYR A 301 0.38 14.32 9.60
C TYR A 301 1.05 13.40 8.54
N MET A 302 0.54 12.17 8.43
CA MET A 302 1.20 11.10 7.68
C MET A 302 0.85 11.05 6.18
N ARG A 303 -0.03 11.93 5.69
CA ARG A 303 -0.42 12.00 4.26
C ARG A 303 0.19 13.23 3.62
N THR A 304 1.50 13.21 3.52
CA THR A 304 2.35 14.29 3.02
C THR A 304 3.27 13.79 1.91
N ASP A 305 3.50 14.62 0.91
CA ASP A 305 4.58 14.50 -0.08
C ASP A 305 5.73 15.47 0.20
N SER A 306 5.63 16.25 1.28
CA SER A 306 6.62 17.25 1.67
C SER A 306 7.81 16.64 2.42
N LEU A 307 8.99 17.20 2.15
CA LEU A 307 10.24 16.92 2.89
C LEU A 307 10.57 18.02 3.92
N HIS A 308 9.72 19.05 4.02
CA HIS A 308 9.94 20.20 4.90
C HIS A 308 9.90 19.79 6.38
N VAL A 309 10.76 20.38 7.19
CA VAL A 309 10.79 20.20 8.65
C VAL A 309 10.89 21.59 9.27
N ALA A 310 10.00 21.90 10.22
CA ALA A 310 9.99 23.19 10.89
C ALA A 310 11.33 23.50 11.61
N GLU A 311 11.73 24.78 11.62
CA GLU A 311 12.98 25.25 12.25
C GLU A 311 13.13 24.80 13.71
N GLY A 312 12.04 24.85 14.49
CA GLY A 312 12.05 24.37 15.88
C GLY A 312 12.41 22.89 16.01
N ALA A 313 11.93 22.05 15.10
CA ALA A 313 12.26 20.63 15.06
C ALA A 313 13.69 20.37 14.56
N LEU A 314 14.22 21.21 13.66
CA LEU A 314 15.62 21.13 13.22
C LEU A 314 16.59 21.45 14.36
N HIS A 315 16.31 22.50 15.14
CA HIS A 315 17.09 22.82 16.34
C HIS A 315 16.98 21.69 17.38
N GLN A 316 15.78 21.18 17.62
CA GLN A 316 15.60 20.06 18.54
C GLN A 316 16.35 18.79 18.09
N ALA A 317 16.41 18.53 16.77
CA ALA A 317 17.19 17.42 16.23
C ALA A 317 18.68 17.57 16.57
N ARG A 318 19.25 18.76 16.39
CA ARG A 318 20.65 19.05 16.76
C ARG A 318 20.91 18.79 18.24
N ASP A 319 20.01 19.24 19.11
CA ASP A 319 20.14 19.05 20.57
C ASP A 319 20.08 17.57 20.95
N VAL A 320 19.11 16.83 20.41
CA VAL A 320 18.96 15.39 20.63
C VAL A 320 20.18 14.63 20.08
N ILE A 321 20.67 14.98 18.88
CA ILE A 321 21.85 14.34 18.30
C ILE A 321 23.08 14.57 19.18
N THR A 322 23.30 15.83 19.59
CA THR A 322 24.45 16.20 20.43
C THR A 322 24.40 15.47 21.76
N LYS A 323 23.21 15.36 22.36
CA LYS A 323 23.01 14.70 23.66
C LYS A 323 23.15 13.18 23.59
N GLU A 324 22.55 12.53 22.59
CA GLU A 324 22.48 11.07 22.52
C GLU A 324 23.69 10.44 21.80
N PHE A 325 24.34 11.16 20.87
CA PHE A 325 25.45 10.63 20.05
C PHE A 325 26.75 11.43 20.19
N GLY A 326 26.69 12.67 20.68
CA GLY A 326 27.85 13.55 20.84
C GLY A 326 28.01 14.59 19.72
N ALA A 327 28.79 15.63 20.01
CA ALA A 327 28.98 16.78 19.11
C ALA A 327 29.46 16.41 17.68
N PRO A 328 30.37 15.43 17.45
CA PRO A 328 30.80 15.08 16.09
C PRO A 328 29.70 14.54 15.17
N TYR A 329 28.58 14.07 15.74
CA TYR A 329 27.44 13.56 14.98
C TYR A 329 26.42 14.64 14.62
N ALA A 330 26.45 15.78 15.30
CA ALA A 330 25.57 16.91 15.03
C ALA A 330 26.15 17.79 13.93
N ILE A 331 25.32 18.22 12.99
CA ILE A 331 25.70 19.19 11.96
C ILE A 331 25.59 20.61 12.51
N GLU A 332 26.50 21.49 12.09
CA GLU A 332 26.48 22.91 12.49
C GLU A 332 25.28 23.66 11.89
N LYS A 333 24.98 23.39 10.61
CA LYS A 333 23.87 23.99 9.87
C LYS A 333 22.85 22.92 9.51
N PRO A 334 21.55 23.12 9.84
CA PRO A 334 20.50 22.19 9.46
C PRO A 334 20.45 21.89 7.97
N ARG A 335 20.09 20.66 7.61
CA ARG A 335 19.83 20.29 6.21
C ARG A 335 18.36 20.55 5.89
N HIS A 336 18.13 21.37 4.86
CA HIS A 336 16.82 21.57 4.26
C HIS A 336 16.71 20.74 2.99
N TYR A 337 15.61 20.00 2.86
CA TYR A 337 15.34 19.15 1.71
C TYR A 337 14.25 19.78 0.85
N LYS A 338 14.50 19.87 -0.46
CA LYS A 338 13.51 20.39 -1.41
C LYS A 338 12.53 19.30 -1.80
N THR A 339 11.24 19.59 -1.67
CA THR A 339 10.17 18.74 -2.19
C THR A 339 10.21 18.72 -3.72
N ARG A 340 10.04 17.54 -4.33
CA ARG A 340 10.18 17.36 -5.79
C ARG A 340 8.87 17.54 -6.56
N SER A 341 7.71 17.39 -5.92
CA SER A 341 6.40 17.47 -6.57
C SER A 341 6.01 18.93 -6.87
N LYS A 342 5.69 19.23 -8.14
CA LYS A 342 5.28 20.57 -8.64
C LYS A 342 3.91 21.08 -8.14
N GLY A 343 3.27 20.37 -7.22
CA GLY A 343 2.01 20.75 -6.57
C GLY A 343 1.95 20.30 -5.12
N ALA A 344 3.10 20.01 -4.51
CA ALA A 344 3.17 19.75 -3.08
C ALA A 344 2.52 20.94 -2.38
N GLN A 345 1.54 20.65 -1.53
CA GLN A 345 1.04 21.65 -0.62
C GLN A 345 2.21 22.00 0.32
N GLU A 346 3.01 23.00 -0.02
CA GLU A 346 4.21 23.43 0.73
C GLU A 346 3.88 23.80 2.19
N ALA A 347 2.58 23.90 2.51
CA ALA A 347 2.08 23.97 3.87
C ALA A 347 2.37 22.70 4.71
N HIS A 348 2.59 21.50 4.15
CA HIS A 348 2.80 20.29 4.94
C HIS A 348 4.24 20.09 5.39
N GLU A 349 4.40 19.46 6.55
CA GLU A 349 5.68 18.93 7.01
C GLU A 349 5.88 17.47 6.57
N ALA A 350 7.13 17.02 6.59
CA ALA A 350 7.49 15.62 6.52
C ALA A 350 6.94 14.84 7.71
N ILE A 351 6.86 13.51 7.57
CA ILE A 351 6.49 12.60 8.64
C ILE A 351 7.66 12.47 9.62
N ARG A 352 7.54 13.14 10.77
CA ARG A 352 8.54 13.19 11.83
C ARG A 352 7.88 13.06 13.21
N PRO A 353 8.63 12.75 14.26
CA PRO A 353 8.13 12.93 15.62
C PRO A 353 7.73 14.38 15.90
N THR A 354 6.67 14.58 16.67
CA THR A 354 6.26 15.92 17.16
C THR A 354 7.21 16.45 18.23
N ASP A 355 7.90 15.55 18.93
CA ASP A 355 8.93 15.86 19.93
C ASP A 355 10.03 14.80 19.82
N LEU A 356 11.20 15.21 19.31
CA LEU A 356 12.35 14.34 19.06
C LEU A 356 13.01 13.84 20.36
N SER A 357 12.76 14.50 21.49
CA SER A 357 13.28 14.04 22.79
C SER A 357 12.57 12.78 23.30
N ARG A 358 11.43 12.42 22.69
CA ARG A 358 10.69 11.18 22.95
C ARG A 358 11.31 10.02 22.19
N THR A 359 12.51 9.62 22.59
CA THR A 359 13.21 8.48 21.97
C THR A 359 12.35 7.21 22.00
N PRO A 360 12.54 6.27 21.05
CA PRO A 360 11.78 5.03 21.02
C PRO A 360 11.77 4.27 22.36
N ASP A 361 12.88 4.28 23.10
CA ASP A 361 12.97 3.66 24.43
C ASP A 361 12.09 4.34 25.48
N ARG A 362 11.96 5.67 25.42
CA ARG A 362 11.12 6.43 26.36
C ARG A 362 9.63 6.20 26.14
N VAL A 363 9.21 6.02 24.88
CA VAL A 363 7.80 5.80 24.53
C VAL A 363 7.39 4.33 24.46
N LYS A 364 8.36 3.40 24.49
CA LYS A 364 8.15 1.95 24.38
C LYS A 364 7.04 1.40 25.28
N ARG A 365 6.96 1.87 26.52
CA ARG A 365 5.94 1.41 27.49
C ARG A 365 4.51 1.84 27.18
N PHE A 366 4.32 2.84 26.31
CA PHE A 366 3.01 3.39 25.95
C PHE A 366 2.50 2.90 24.58
N LEU A 367 3.37 2.25 23.80
CA LEU A 367 3.09 1.84 22.43
C LEU A 367 2.88 0.33 22.31
N LYS A 368 1.92 -0.06 21.48
CA LYS A 368 1.83 -1.46 21.03
C LYS A 368 3.07 -1.83 20.22
N PRO A 369 3.46 -3.12 20.16
CA PRO A 369 4.68 -3.55 19.46
C PRO A 369 4.77 -3.04 18.02
N ASP A 370 3.66 -3.06 17.27
CA ASP A 370 3.64 -2.61 15.89
C ASP A 370 3.69 -1.07 15.74
N GLN A 371 3.09 -0.34 16.69
CA GLN A 371 3.18 1.12 16.72
C GLN A 371 4.60 1.56 17.07
N LEU A 372 5.23 0.91 18.05
CA LEU A 372 6.61 1.17 18.44
C LEU A 372 7.56 0.97 17.27
N LYS A 373 7.47 -0.15 16.55
CA LYS A 373 8.30 -0.42 15.38
C LYS A 373 8.19 0.68 14.30
N LEU A 374 6.97 1.12 14.01
CA LEU A 374 6.74 2.19 13.04
C LEU A 374 7.29 3.54 13.55
N TYR A 375 7.03 3.88 14.82
CA TYR A 375 7.55 5.09 15.45
C TYR A 375 9.09 5.11 15.46
N THR A 376 9.72 3.98 15.76
CA THR A 376 11.19 3.83 15.76
C THR A 376 11.79 4.21 14.43
N ILE A 377 11.27 3.68 13.31
CA ILE A 377 11.84 4.01 12.00
C ILE A 377 11.60 5.48 11.62
N ILE A 378 10.45 6.05 12.00
CA ILE A 378 10.14 7.48 11.78
C ILE A 378 11.13 8.36 12.55
N TRP A 379 11.35 8.05 13.83
CA TRP A 379 12.31 8.76 14.68
C TRP A 379 13.73 8.64 14.13
N GLN A 380 14.19 7.42 13.82
CA GLN A 380 15.54 7.17 13.32
C GLN A 380 15.80 7.86 11.98
N ARG A 381 14.85 7.83 11.03
CA ARG A 381 14.98 8.51 9.74
C ARG A 381 15.07 10.03 9.92
N THR A 382 14.26 10.60 10.81
CA THR A 382 14.28 12.05 11.09
C THR A 382 15.62 12.47 11.67
N ILE A 383 16.10 11.77 12.71
CA ILE A 383 17.39 12.04 13.36
C ILE A 383 18.53 11.88 12.36
N ALA A 384 18.58 10.75 11.64
CA ALA A 384 19.63 10.48 10.67
C ALA A 384 19.73 11.56 9.58
N SER A 385 18.60 12.11 9.11
CA SER A 385 18.58 13.18 8.11
C SER A 385 19.34 14.44 8.53
N GLN A 386 19.45 14.68 9.85
CA GLN A 386 20.16 15.82 10.44
C GLN A 386 21.51 15.43 11.07
N MET A 387 21.98 14.19 10.93
CA MET A 387 23.29 13.75 11.43
C MET A 387 24.42 13.98 10.41
N ALA A 388 25.65 14.09 10.88
CA ALA A 388 26.84 14.18 10.04
C ALA A 388 26.95 12.99 9.05
N ALA A 389 27.56 13.25 7.88
CA ALA A 389 27.74 12.25 6.83
C ALA A 389 28.62 11.10 7.32
N ALA A 390 28.31 9.87 6.87
CA ALA A 390 29.25 8.77 7.01
C ALA A 390 30.43 9.00 6.07
N ARG A 391 31.66 8.76 6.53
CA ARG A 391 32.90 8.93 5.76
C ARG A 391 33.61 7.60 5.63
N PHE A 392 34.05 7.31 4.41
CA PHE A 392 34.72 6.06 4.06
C PHE A 392 36.02 6.34 3.33
N GLU A 393 37.00 5.49 3.56
CA GLU A 393 38.12 5.31 2.66
C GLU A 393 37.77 4.15 1.73
N ASN A 394 37.77 4.39 0.42
CA ASN A 394 37.58 3.36 -0.58
C ASN A 394 38.93 3.08 -1.23
N THR A 395 39.30 1.80 -1.23
CA THR A 395 40.53 1.32 -1.85
C THR A 395 40.16 0.54 -3.09
N ARG A 396 40.72 0.92 -4.24
CA ARG A 396 40.66 0.11 -5.45
C ARG A 396 42.05 -0.45 -5.73
N LEU A 397 42.10 -1.76 -5.87
CA LEU A 397 43.32 -2.49 -6.16
C LEU A 397 43.16 -3.14 -7.54
N ASP A 398 43.98 -2.71 -8.50
CA ASP A 398 44.09 -3.35 -9.81
C ASP A 398 45.34 -4.25 -9.81
N ILE A 399 45.18 -5.50 -10.25
CA ILE A 399 46.19 -6.56 -10.18
C ILE A 399 46.42 -7.10 -11.58
N GLU A 400 47.66 -7.17 -12.01
CA GLU A 400 48.03 -7.80 -13.28
C GLU A 400 48.33 -9.28 -13.10
N ALA A 401 47.82 -10.09 -14.03
CA ALA A 401 48.08 -11.52 -14.12
C ALA A 401 48.18 -11.92 -15.60
N GLY A 402 49.39 -11.89 -16.15
CA GLY A 402 49.62 -12.09 -17.58
C GLY A 402 48.82 -11.10 -18.45
N PRO A 403 47.97 -11.55 -19.39
CA PRO A 403 47.15 -10.65 -20.20
C PRO A 403 45.90 -10.14 -19.48
N TYR A 404 45.66 -10.52 -18.23
CA TYR A 404 44.43 -10.19 -17.49
C TYR A 404 44.64 -9.08 -16.47
N LEU A 405 43.57 -8.34 -16.21
CA LEU A 405 43.47 -7.41 -15.10
C LEU A 405 42.38 -7.88 -14.15
N LEU A 406 42.73 -8.00 -12.88
CA LEU A 406 41.81 -8.29 -11.80
C LEU A 406 41.60 -7.03 -10.95
N ARG A 407 40.43 -6.92 -10.31
CA ARG A 407 40.09 -5.81 -9.43
C ARG A 407 39.53 -6.30 -8.11
N ALA A 408 40.06 -5.76 -7.04
CA ALA A 408 39.46 -5.82 -5.72
C ALA A 408 39.04 -4.41 -5.29
N ASN A 409 37.88 -4.30 -4.64
CA ASN A 409 37.42 -3.07 -4.03
C ASN A 409 37.31 -3.27 -2.52
N GLY A 410 37.84 -2.33 -1.77
CA GLY A 410 37.82 -2.29 -0.31
C GLY A 410 37.12 -1.04 0.20
N ARG A 411 36.47 -1.15 1.35
CA ARG A 411 35.87 0.00 2.03
C ARG A 411 36.15 -0.06 3.51
N ARG A 412 36.73 1.01 4.05
CA ARG A 412 36.95 1.20 5.48
C ARG A 412 36.12 2.37 5.98
N VAL A 413 35.40 2.18 7.08
CA VAL A 413 34.65 3.26 7.73
C VAL A 413 35.62 4.14 8.50
N LEU A 414 35.73 5.41 8.09
CA LEU A 414 36.49 6.43 8.83
C LEU A 414 35.63 7.10 9.90
N PHE A 415 34.33 7.28 9.61
CA PHE A 415 33.34 7.81 10.52
C PHE A 415 31.96 7.28 10.13
N ASP A 416 31.24 6.67 11.08
CA ASP A 416 29.94 6.06 10.83
C ASP A 416 28.81 7.10 10.66
N GLY A 417 28.93 8.28 11.27
CA GLY A 417 27.97 9.37 11.10
C GLY A 417 26.53 8.93 11.33
N PHE A 418 25.63 9.25 10.40
CA PHE A 418 24.21 8.85 10.47
C PHE A 418 23.97 7.33 10.51
N LEU A 419 24.91 6.51 10.04
CA LEU A 419 24.76 5.04 10.02
C LEU A 419 24.66 4.44 11.41
N ARG A 420 25.11 5.17 12.43
CA ARG A 420 24.96 4.79 13.84
C ARG A 420 23.50 4.64 14.27
N VAL A 421 22.57 5.33 13.60
CA VAL A 421 21.14 5.37 13.94
C VAL A 421 20.28 4.71 12.87
N TYR A 422 20.63 4.88 11.60
CA TYR A 422 19.78 4.46 10.50
C TYR A 422 20.58 4.03 9.27
N PHE A 423 20.21 2.87 8.73
CA PHE A 423 20.60 2.43 7.39
C PHE A 423 19.34 2.30 6.54
N GLU A 424 19.31 2.89 5.35
CA GLU A 424 18.19 2.74 4.42
C GLU A 424 18.20 1.36 3.79
N SER A 425 17.06 0.68 3.80
CA SER A 425 16.97 -0.66 3.22
C SER A 425 16.77 -0.57 1.71
N SER A 426 17.56 -1.31 0.95
CA SER A 426 17.38 -1.55 -0.48
C SER A 426 16.70 -2.91 -0.72
N ASP A 427 16.04 -3.05 -1.88
CA ASP A 427 15.44 -4.32 -2.30
C ASP A 427 16.53 -5.36 -2.63
N GLU A 428 17.72 -4.89 -3.04
CA GLU A 428 18.95 -5.66 -3.15
C GLU A 428 19.95 -5.14 -2.10
N PRO A 429 20.22 -5.88 -1.01
CA PRO A 429 21.14 -5.41 0.03
C PRO A 429 22.54 -5.18 -0.56
N GLU A 430 23.15 -4.02 -0.27
CA GLU A 430 24.55 -3.77 -0.62
C GLU A 430 25.41 -4.90 -0.05
N LYS A 431 26.23 -5.55 -0.91
CA LYS A 431 27.25 -6.50 -0.42
C LYS A 431 28.17 -5.76 0.55
N GLU A 432 28.46 -6.39 1.68
CA GLU A 432 29.42 -5.86 2.63
C GLU A 432 30.81 -5.88 1.98
N ILE A 433 31.38 -4.69 1.76
CA ILE A 433 32.71 -4.54 1.17
C ILE A 433 33.71 -4.50 2.31
N ALA A 434 34.45 -5.58 2.49
CA ALA A 434 35.52 -5.67 3.49
C ALA A 434 36.66 -4.68 3.17
N PRO A 435 37.42 -4.21 4.17
CA PRO A 435 38.67 -3.50 3.91
C PRO A 435 39.66 -4.44 3.20
N LEU A 436 40.48 -3.87 2.32
CA LEU A 436 41.59 -4.59 1.67
C LEU A 436 42.87 -4.46 2.51
N PRO A 437 43.79 -5.43 2.44
CA PRO A 437 45.08 -5.34 3.09
C PRO A 437 45.92 -4.18 2.52
N GLU A 438 46.89 -3.72 3.31
CA GLU A 438 47.85 -2.74 2.81
C GLU A 438 48.86 -3.42 1.89
N VAL A 439 48.97 -2.90 0.67
CA VAL A 439 49.87 -3.42 -0.37
C VAL A 439 50.50 -2.26 -1.14
N GLN A 440 51.64 -2.52 -1.78
CA GLN A 440 52.36 -1.53 -2.58
C GLN A 440 52.30 -1.86 -4.07
N GLN A 441 52.43 -0.83 -4.90
CA GLN A 441 52.56 -1.03 -6.34
C GLN A 441 53.79 -1.90 -6.65
N GLY A 442 53.62 -2.90 -7.51
CA GLY A 442 54.64 -3.88 -7.86
C GLY A 442 54.78 -5.04 -6.88
N GLU A 443 54.04 -5.06 -5.77
CA GLU A 443 54.08 -6.16 -4.81
C GLU A 443 53.59 -7.46 -5.44
N ALA A 444 54.33 -8.55 -5.22
CA ALA A 444 53.97 -9.87 -5.71
C ALA A 444 52.92 -10.52 -4.80
N LEU A 445 51.89 -11.10 -5.41
CA LEU A 445 50.79 -11.74 -4.70
C LEU A 445 50.83 -13.25 -4.91
N LYS A 446 50.49 -14.00 -3.87
CA LYS A 446 50.37 -15.46 -3.93
C LYS A 446 48.94 -15.85 -4.29
N LEU A 447 48.77 -16.62 -5.35
CA LEU A 447 47.49 -17.26 -5.67
C LEU A 447 47.19 -18.37 -4.65
N LEU A 448 46.01 -18.32 -4.06
CA LEU A 448 45.49 -19.33 -3.13
C LEU A 448 44.39 -20.20 -3.76
N GLY A 449 43.60 -19.62 -4.66
CA GLY A 449 42.50 -20.31 -5.33
C GLY A 449 41.89 -19.49 -6.45
N LEU A 450 41.19 -20.18 -7.36
CA LEU A 450 40.44 -19.58 -8.45
C LEU A 450 39.04 -20.17 -8.49
N ASP A 451 38.04 -19.31 -8.33
CA ASP A 451 36.64 -19.69 -8.37
C ASP A 451 36.00 -19.14 -9.65
N ALA A 452 35.41 -20.05 -10.43
CA ALA A 452 34.59 -19.70 -11.58
C ALA A 452 33.12 -19.93 -11.20
N SER A 453 32.35 -18.85 -11.12
CA SER A 453 30.94 -18.90 -10.73
C SER A 453 30.05 -18.69 -11.95
N GLN A 454 29.16 -19.65 -12.19
CA GLN A 454 28.12 -19.54 -13.22
C GLN A 454 26.96 -18.70 -12.68
N HIS A 455 26.49 -17.78 -13.50
CA HIS A 455 25.33 -16.94 -13.22
C HIS A 455 24.39 -16.90 -14.41
N PHE A 456 23.17 -16.45 -14.12
CA PHE A 456 22.17 -16.16 -15.14
C PHE A 456 21.60 -14.77 -14.88
N THR A 457 21.36 -14.02 -15.95
CA THR A 457 20.61 -12.77 -15.84
C THR A 457 19.21 -13.08 -15.30
N GLN A 458 18.68 -12.16 -14.49
CA GLN A 458 17.36 -12.32 -13.87
C GLN A 458 16.36 -11.36 -14.52
N PRO A 459 15.08 -11.77 -14.63
CA PRO A 459 14.04 -10.85 -15.08
C PRO A 459 13.85 -9.72 -14.07
N PRO A 460 13.26 -8.58 -14.47
CA PRO A 460 12.93 -7.52 -13.53
C PRO A 460 12.04 -8.05 -12.40
N PRO A 461 12.28 -7.65 -11.14
CA PRO A 461 11.52 -8.19 -10.02
C PRO A 461 10.05 -7.80 -10.11
N ARG A 462 9.16 -8.70 -9.67
CA ARG A 462 7.74 -8.39 -9.53
C ARG A 462 7.53 -7.20 -8.59
N PHE A 463 6.45 -6.46 -8.82
CA PHE A 463 6.06 -5.40 -7.91
C PHE A 463 5.66 -5.97 -6.55
N THR A 464 6.18 -5.36 -5.49
CA THR A 464 5.58 -5.42 -4.15
C THR A 464 4.62 -4.24 -4.00
N GLU A 465 3.86 -4.17 -2.90
CA GLU A 465 3.08 -2.95 -2.64
C GLU A 465 3.99 -1.71 -2.55
N ALA A 466 5.16 -1.84 -1.92
CA ALA A 466 6.11 -0.75 -1.76
C ALA A 466 6.73 -0.30 -3.10
N SER A 467 7.22 -1.24 -3.91
CA SER A 467 7.82 -0.86 -5.20
C SER A 467 6.77 -0.35 -6.18
N LEU A 468 5.51 -0.80 -6.08
CA LEU A 468 4.42 -0.20 -6.85
C LEU A 468 4.13 1.24 -6.41
N VAL A 469 4.06 1.52 -5.10
CA VAL A 469 3.88 2.89 -4.60
C VAL A 469 5.01 3.81 -5.05
N LYS A 470 6.26 3.33 -4.98
CA LYS A 470 7.44 4.04 -5.48
C LYS A 470 7.26 4.43 -6.96
N THR A 471 6.92 3.46 -7.81
CA THR A 471 6.74 3.70 -9.25
C THR A 471 5.55 4.61 -9.55
N LEU A 472 4.45 4.50 -8.80
CA LEU A 472 3.31 5.41 -8.94
C LEU A 472 3.70 6.85 -8.58
N GLU A 473 4.47 7.06 -7.52
CA GLU A 473 5.01 8.38 -7.13
C GLU A 473 5.99 8.93 -8.19
N GLU A 474 6.93 8.11 -8.68
CA GLU A 474 7.90 8.50 -9.72
C GLU A 474 7.22 8.95 -11.01
N PHE A 475 6.10 8.31 -11.37
CA PHE A 475 5.28 8.71 -12.51
C PHE A 475 4.24 9.79 -12.20
N GLY A 476 4.15 10.31 -10.97
CA GLY A 476 3.16 11.34 -10.60
C GLY A 476 1.71 10.84 -10.54
N ILE A 477 1.51 9.52 -10.46
CA ILE A 477 0.19 8.87 -10.48
C ILE A 477 -0.35 8.70 -9.06
N GLY A 478 -1.53 9.28 -8.83
CA GLY A 478 -2.17 9.25 -7.52
C GLY A 478 -1.50 10.19 -6.52
N ARG A 479 -1.92 10.10 -5.26
CA ARG A 479 -1.46 10.93 -4.14
C ARG A 479 -1.32 10.09 -2.87
N PRO A 480 -0.65 10.60 -1.82
CA PRO A 480 -0.58 9.97 -0.49
C PRO A 480 -1.88 9.32 0.00
N SER A 481 -3.01 9.95 -0.25
CA SER A 481 -4.33 9.45 0.16
C SER A 481 -4.84 8.26 -0.66
N THR A 482 -4.31 8.01 -1.85
CA THR A 482 -4.86 7.02 -2.81
C THR A 482 -4.02 5.77 -3.03
N TYR A 483 -2.75 5.76 -2.62
CA TYR A 483 -1.87 4.59 -2.81
C TYR A 483 -2.45 3.30 -2.18
N ALA A 484 -2.70 3.32 -0.86
CA ALA A 484 -3.20 2.15 -0.15
C ALA A 484 -4.61 1.71 -0.60
N PRO A 485 -5.58 2.61 -0.82
CA PRO A 485 -6.90 2.25 -1.37
C PRO A 485 -6.84 1.63 -2.77
N THR A 486 -5.99 2.15 -3.66
CA THR A 486 -5.83 1.61 -5.03
C THR A 486 -5.36 0.16 -4.99
N ILE A 487 -4.27 -0.12 -4.26
CA ILE A 487 -3.72 -1.47 -4.14
C ILE A 487 -4.72 -2.42 -3.48
N SER A 488 -5.40 -1.96 -2.43
CA SER A 488 -6.45 -2.76 -1.77
C SER A 488 -7.57 -3.13 -2.74
N THR A 489 -7.98 -2.19 -3.61
CA THR A 489 -9.03 -2.41 -4.60
C THR A 489 -8.60 -3.45 -5.64
N LEU A 490 -7.36 -3.38 -6.14
CA LEU A 490 -6.84 -4.37 -7.09
C LEU A 490 -6.89 -5.80 -6.53
N VAL A 491 -6.51 -5.96 -5.26
CA VAL A 491 -6.53 -7.26 -4.57
C VAL A 491 -7.96 -7.72 -4.29
N ASP A 492 -8.80 -6.85 -3.74
CA ASP A 492 -10.19 -7.19 -3.36
C ASP A 492 -11.04 -7.57 -4.59
N ARG A 493 -10.74 -6.97 -5.74
CA ARG A 493 -11.40 -7.25 -7.04
C ARG A 493 -10.79 -8.44 -7.79
N ARG A 494 -9.73 -9.05 -7.28
CA ARG A 494 -9.00 -10.17 -7.90
C ARG A 494 -8.42 -9.83 -9.27
N TYR A 495 -7.98 -8.59 -9.44
CA TYR A 495 -7.12 -8.26 -10.57
C TYR A 495 -5.71 -8.77 -10.33
N VAL A 496 -5.29 -8.73 -9.06
CA VAL A 496 -3.99 -9.23 -8.62
C VAL A 496 -4.16 -10.03 -7.34
N ARG A 497 -3.27 -10.99 -7.14
CA ARG A 497 -3.14 -11.75 -5.89
C ARG A 497 -1.78 -11.49 -5.26
N LYS A 498 -1.71 -11.61 -3.95
CA LYS A 498 -0.45 -11.55 -3.21
C LYS A 498 0.15 -12.93 -3.06
N GLU A 499 1.42 -13.08 -3.40
CA GLU A 499 2.22 -14.27 -3.10
C GLU A 499 3.51 -13.83 -2.42
N GLY A 500 3.66 -14.18 -1.13
CA GLY A 500 4.64 -13.51 -0.27
C GLY A 500 4.42 -11.99 -0.28
N ARG A 501 5.45 -11.24 -0.72
CA ARG A 501 5.38 -9.77 -0.88
C ARG A 501 5.03 -9.33 -2.31
N ALA A 502 5.05 -10.23 -3.29
CA ALA A 502 4.84 -9.91 -4.70
C ALA A 502 3.35 -9.81 -5.05
N LEU A 503 3.04 -8.91 -5.97
CA LEU A 503 1.74 -8.73 -6.61
C LEU A 503 1.78 -9.44 -7.96
N LEU A 504 1.00 -10.50 -8.10
CA LEU A 504 0.89 -11.27 -9.34
C LEU A 504 -0.45 -10.94 -9.99
N PRO A 505 -0.48 -10.56 -11.28
CA PRO A 505 -1.74 -10.38 -11.98
C PRO A 505 -2.47 -11.73 -12.13
N GLU A 506 -3.78 -11.72 -11.94
CA GLU A 506 -4.64 -12.85 -12.33
C GLU A 506 -5.02 -12.72 -13.81
N ASP A 507 -5.52 -13.80 -14.44
CA ASP A 507 -5.92 -13.79 -15.85
C ASP A 507 -6.92 -12.68 -16.21
N VAL A 508 -7.80 -12.34 -15.26
CA VAL A 508 -8.74 -11.23 -15.44
C VAL A 508 -8.06 -9.87 -15.42
N GLY A 509 -6.92 -9.75 -14.74
CA GLY A 509 -6.05 -8.57 -14.77
C GLY A 509 -5.48 -8.32 -16.16
N PHE A 510 -4.95 -9.37 -16.81
CA PHE A 510 -4.49 -9.30 -18.21
C PHE A 510 -5.61 -8.88 -19.15
N VAL A 511 -6.73 -9.62 -19.14
CA VAL A 511 -7.85 -9.37 -20.07
C VAL A 511 -8.43 -7.97 -19.92
N VAL A 512 -8.54 -7.46 -18.68
CA VAL A 512 -9.04 -6.09 -18.46
C VAL A 512 -8.01 -5.05 -18.88
N THR A 513 -6.73 -5.29 -18.66
CA THR A 513 -5.66 -4.39 -19.11
C THR A 513 -5.63 -4.31 -20.64
N ASP A 514 -5.78 -5.43 -21.33
CA ASP A 514 -5.78 -5.48 -22.80
C ASP A 514 -7.00 -4.77 -23.37
N PHE A 515 -8.19 -5.09 -22.86
CA PHE A 515 -9.42 -4.42 -23.25
C PHE A 515 -9.34 -2.90 -23.09
N LEU A 516 -8.79 -2.42 -21.96
CA LEU A 516 -8.64 -1.00 -21.72
C LEU A 516 -7.53 -0.37 -22.57
N SER A 517 -6.42 -1.06 -22.80
CA SER A 517 -5.31 -0.55 -23.61
C SER A 517 -5.70 -0.42 -25.08
N GLU A 518 -6.49 -1.37 -25.59
CA GLU A 518 -6.94 -1.38 -26.99
C GLU A 518 -8.05 -0.35 -27.23
N HIS A 519 -9.03 -0.26 -26.33
CA HIS A 519 -10.25 0.52 -26.59
C HIS A 519 -10.33 1.84 -25.83
N PHE A 520 -9.55 2.01 -24.77
CA PHE A 520 -9.54 3.19 -23.90
C PHE A 520 -8.12 3.61 -23.50
N PRO A 521 -7.21 3.81 -24.48
CA PRO A 521 -5.78 4.03 -24.21
C PRO A 521 -5.52 5.20 -23.27
N GLU A 522 -6.29 6.30 -23.39
CA GLU A 522 -6.16 7.47 -22.50
C GLU A 522 -6.42 7.13 -21.02
N ILE A 523 -7.34 6.22 -20.70
CA ILE A 523 -7.68 5.88 -19.32
C ILE A 523 -6.58 5.07 -18.62
N VAL A 524 -5.78 4.33 -19.40
CA VAL A 524 -4.63 3.56 -18.91
C VAL A 524 -3.29 4.21 -19.25
N ASP A 525 -3.32 5.43 -19.77
CA ASP A 525 -2.14 6.24 -20.02
C ASP A 525 -1.67 6.91 -18.74
N THR A 526 -0.35 6.83 -18.51
CA THR A 526 0.29 7.45 -17.34
C THR A 526 0.22 8.97 -17.47
N GLY A 527 0.49 9.51 -18.66
CA GLY A 527 0.48 10.96 -18.93
C GLY A 527 -0.89 11.61 -18.71
N PHE A 528 -1.97 10.98 -19.17
CA PHE A 528 -3.33 11.43 -18.91
C PHE A 528 -3.64 11.47 -17.41
N THR A 529 -3.24 10.43 -16.67
CA THR A 529 -3.50 10.33 -15.24
C THR A 529 -2.76 11.42 -14.46
N VAL A 530 -1.54 11.79 -14.89
CA VAL A 530 -0.77 12.89 -14.33
C VAL A 530 -1.44 14.23 -14.62
N ARG A 531 -1.78 14.52 -15.89
CA ARG A 531 -2.44 15.78 -16.28
C ARG A 531 -3.71 16.03 -15.48
N MET A 532 -4.53 15.00 -15.29
CA MET A 532 -5.73 15.12 -14.45
C MET A 532 -5.39 15.46 -12.99
N GLU A 533 -4.33 14.91 -12.41
CA GLU A 533 -3.93 15.31 -11.05
C GLU A 533 -3.36 16.73 -11.00
N GLU A 534 -2.64 17.17 -12.04
CA GLU A 534 -2.18 18.56 -12.18
C GLU A 534 -3.37 19.52 -12.29
N ASP A 535 -4.39 19.19 -13.09
CA ASP A 535 -5.60 20.01 -13.18
C ASP A 535 -6.35 20.09 -11.85
N LEU A 536 -6.39 19.00 -11.07
CA LEU A 536 -6.95 19.03 -9.71
C LEU A 536 -6.15 19.94 -8.77
N ASP A 537 -4.83 20.02 -8.94
CA ASP A 537 -3.98 20.91 -8.13
C ASP A 537 -4.14 22.38 -8.60
N ARG A 538 -4.34 22.64 -9.90
CA ARG A 538 -4.70 23.96 -10.44
C ARG A 538 -6.08 24.44 -9.95
N ILE A 539 -7.06 23.54 -9.85
CA ILE A 539 -8.36 23.83 -9.22
C ILE A 539 -8.16 24.19 -7.75
N ALA A 540 -7.33 23.44 -7.03
CA ALA A 540 -7.03 23.69 -5.62
C ALA A 540 -6.34 25.03 -5.39
N ALA A 541 -5.59 25.54 -6.37
CA ALA A 541 -4.94 26.84 -6.35
C ALA A 541 -5.83 28.00 -6.85
N GLY A 542 -7.08 27.72 -7.25
CA GLY A 542 -8.01 28.72 -7.80
C GLY A 542 -7.64 29.20 -9.22
N GLU A 543 -6.75 28.49 -9.92
CA GLU A 543 -6.29 28.88 -11.27
C GLU A 543 -7.29 28.53 -12.36
N VAL A 544 -8.10 27.48 -12.15
CA VAL A 544 -9.11 27.02 -13.10
C VAL A 544 -10.39 26.55 -12.41
N GLU A 545 -11.52 26.73 -13.09
CA GLU A 545 -12.81 26.21 -12.65
C GLU A 545 -12.91 24.70 -12.85
N TRP A 546 -13.53 24.01 -11.90
CA TRP A 546 -13.54 22.55 -11.90
C TRP A 546 -14.51 21.91 -12.90
N VAL A 547 -15.67 22.52 -13.14
CA VAL A 547 -16.70 21.96 -14.04
C VAL A 547 -16.19 21.83 -15.49
N PRO A 548 -15.53 22.85 -16.09
CA PRO A 548 -14.92 22.72 -17.40
C PRO A 548 -13.92 21.56 -17.50
N VAL A 549 -13.03 21.40 -16.53
CA VAL A 549 -12.04 20.30 -16.48
C VAL A 549 -12.72 18.94 -16.51
N VAL A 550 -13.76 18.74 -15.67
CA VAL A 550 -14.52 17.49 -15.65
C VAL A 550 -15.24 17.24 -16.97
N ARG A 551 -15.80 18.29 -17.58
CA ARG A 551 -16.54 18.21 -18.86
C ARG A 551 -15.64 17.80 -20.00
N GLU A 552 -14.50 18.48 -20.15
CA GLU A 552 -13.51 18.26 -21.22
C GLU A 552 -13.06 16.80 -21.24
N PHE A 553 -12.85 16.22 -20.06
CA PHE A 553 -12.56 14.81 -19.93
C PHE A 553 -13.77 13.88 -20.20
N PHE A 554 -14.91 14.14 -19.55
CA PHE A 554 -15.98 13.14 -19.48
C PHE A 554 -16.78 13.00 -20.78
N GLU A 555 -17.01 14.08 -21.51
CA GLU A 555 -17.86 14.02 -22.71
C GLU A 555 -17.28 13.15 -23.83
N PRO A 556 -15.99 13.27 -24.22
CA PRO A 556 -15.35 12.36 -25.17
C PRO A 556 -15.34 10.91 -24.66
N PHE A 557 -14.99 10.73 -23.38
CA PHE A 557 -14.93 9.42 -22.75
C PHE A 557 -16.30 8.70 -22.76
N ALA A 558 -17.39 9.40 -22.42
CA ALA A 558 -18.73 8.82 -22.42
C ALA A 558 -19.18 8.38 -23.81
N LYS A 559 -18.88 9.18 -24.86
CA LYS A 559 -19.15 8.82 -26.26
C LYS A 559 -18.40 7.54 -26.66
N LEU A 560 -17.13 7.45 -26.29
CA LEU A 560 -16.31 6.26 -26.57
C LEU A 560 -16.85 5.01 -25.86
N VAL A 561 -17.26 5.14 -24.59
CA VAL A 561 -17.90 4.04 -23.85
C VAL A 561 -19.18 3.55 -24.54
N GLU A 562 -20.03 4.47 -25.03
CA GLU A 562 -21.25 4.11 -25.75
C GLU A 562 -20.95 3.39 -27.07
N GLU A 563 -19.97 3.89 -27.83
CA GLU A 563 -19.51 3.28 -29.07
C GLU A 563 -19.02 1.84 -28.82
N LYS A 564 -18.07 1.64 -27.89
CA LYS A 564 -17.52 0.30 -27.58
C LYS A 564 -18.53 -0.64 -26.95
N ASN A 565 -19.55 -0.10 -26.27
CA ASN A 565 -20.67 -0.91 -25.80
C ASN A 565 -21.48 -1.54 -26.96
N LYS A 566 -21.50 -0.89 -28.13
CA LYS A 566 -22.18 -1.38 -29.34
C LYS A 566 -21.25 -2.23 -30.21
N SER A 567 -20.01 -1.79 -30.43
CA SER A 567 -19.10 -2.41 -31.40
C SER A 567 -18.38 -3.68 -30.92
N VAL A 568 -17.97 -3.74 -29.63
CA VAL A 568 -17.17 -4.87 -29.12
C VAL A 568 -18.07 -5.99 -28.61
N LYS A 569 -17.87 -7.26 -28.98
CA LYS A 569 -18.60 -8.39 -28.38
C LYS A 569 -17.82 -8.97 -27.21
N LYS A 570 -18.53 -9.68 -26.33
CA LYS A 570 -17.89 -10.37 -25.19
C LYS A 570 -16.93 -11.47 -25.64
N SER A 571 -17.27 -12.19 -26.71
CA SER A 571 -16.40 -13.21 -27.31
C SER A 571 -15.05 -12.61 -27.68
N ASP A 572 -15.05 -11.44 -28.31
CA ASP A 572 -13.85 -10.77 -28.83
C ASP A 572 -12.82 -10.46 -27.72
N VAL A 573 -13.27 -10.39 -26.47
CA VAL A 573 -12.44 -10.04 -25.30
C VAL A 573 -12.14 -11.25 -24.41
N THR A 574 -13.06 -12.22 -24.33
CA THR A 574 -12.97 -13.33 -23.36
C THR A 574 -12.64 -14.67 -23.99
N GLU A 575 -12.51 -14.72 -25.31
CA GLU A 575 -12.31 -15.93 -26.09
C GLU A 575 -11.12 -15.75 -27.03
N GLU A 576 -10.22 -16.72 -27.03
CA GLU A 576 -9.00 -16.71 -27.85
C GLU A 576 -8.92 -18.04 -28.61
N ALA A 577 -8.74 -17.98 -29.93
CA ALA A 577 -8.64 -19.15 -30.79
C ALA A 577 -7.34 -19.92 -30.52
N THR A 578 -7.35 -21.23 -30.72
CA THR A 578 -6.16 -22.08 -30.56
C THR A 578 -6.09 -23.10 -31.70
N ASP A 579 -4.91 -23.64 -31.93
CA ASP A 579 -4.70 -24.71 -32.92
C ASP A 579 -5.05 -26.11 -32.37
N ARG A 580 -5.55 -26.20 -31.13
CA ARG A 580 -5.87 -27.47 -30.48
C ARG A 580 -7.21 -28.01 -30.96
N ILE A 581 -7.27 -29.34 -31.11
CA ILE A 581 -8.49 -30.07 -31.47
C ILE A 581 -9.05 -30.80 -30.25
N CYS A 582 -10.37 -30.75 -30.09
CA CYS A 582 -11.07 -31.30 -28.94
C CYS A 582 -10.98 -32.83 -28.96
N PRO A 583 -10.39 -33.47 -27.94
CA PRO A 583 -10.19 -34.92 -27.90
C PRO A 583 -11.52 -35.70 -27.79
N LYS A 584 -12.60 -35.06 -27.31
CA LYS A 584 -13.92 -35.69 -27.20
C LYS A 584 -14.74 -35.71 -28.50
N CYS A 585 -14.53 -34.75 -29.41
CA CYS A 585 -15.46 -34.57 -30.54
C CYS A 585 -14.84 -34.01 -31.82
N GLY A 586 -13.52 -33.80 -31.87
CA GLY A 586 -12.80 -33.36 -33.08
C GLY A 586 -13.01 -31.90 -33.50
N ARG A 587 -13.77 -31.08 -32.75
CA ARG A 587 -13.95 -29.65 -33.06
C ARG A 587 -12.78 -28.80 -32.54
N PRO A 588 -12.54 -27.59 -33.06
CA PRO A 588 -11.52 -26.69 -32.50
C PRO A 588 -11.76 -26.38 -31.02
N VAL A 589 -10.67 -26.22 -30.28
CA VAL A 589 -10.63 -25.76 -28.90
C VAL A 589 -10.25 -24.29 -28.88
N MET A 590 -10.75 -23.57 -27.88
CA MET A 590 -10.47 -22.17 -27.66
C MET A 590 -10.19 -21.90 -26.19
N ILE A 591 -9.43 -20.87 -25.87
CA ILE A 591 -9.25 -20.40 -24.49
C ILE A 591 -10.43 -19.50 -24.14
N LYS A 592 -11.03 -19.70 -22.96
CA LYS A 592 -12.10 -18.85 -22.42
C LYS A 592 -11.74 -18.30 -21.05
N LEU A 593 -12.12 -17.06 -20.76
CA LEU A 593 -12.02 -16.50 -19.42
C LEU A 593 -13.22 -16.93 -18.54
N GLY A 594 -12.95 -17.78 -17.55
CA GLY A 594 -13.91 -18.27 -16.58
C GLY A 594 -13.89 -17.54 -15.24
N ARG A 595 -14.55 -18.13 -14.24
CA ARG A 595 -14.52 -17.63 -12.85
C ARG A 595 -13.15 -17.84 -12.18
N TYR A 596 -12.46 -18.93 -12.54
CA TYR A 596 -11.22 -19.38 -11.90
C TYR A 596 -9.96 -19.06 -12.72
N GLY A 597 -10.10 -18.35 -13.84
CA GLY A 597 -9.01 -18.09 -14.76
C GLY A 597 -9.39 -18.45 -16.19
N ARG A 598 -8.40 -18.38 -17.08
CA ARG A 598 -8.45 -18.89 -18.44
C ARG A 598 -8.47 -20.42 -18.40
N PHE A 599 -9.16 -21.04 -19.35
CA PHE A 599 -9.22 -22.51 -19.50
C PHE A 599 -9.49 -22.86 -20.95
N TYR A 600 -9.03 -24.02 -21.41
CA TYR A 600 -9.39 -24.57 -22.71
C TYR A 600 -10.85 -25.04 -22.70
N SER A 601 -11.58 -24.76 -23.77
CA SER A 601 -12.98 -25.17 -23.95
C SER A 601 -13.24 -25.51 -25.41
N CYS A 602 -13.99 -26.59 -25.66
CA CYS A 602 -14.43 -26.91 -27.01
C CYS A 602 -15.33 -25.79 -27.57
N THR A 603 -15.17 -25.41 -28.84
CA THR A 603 -16.05 -24.46 -29.54
C THR A 603 -17.52 -24.91 -29.54
N GLY A 604 -17.76 -26.23 -29.48
CA GLY A 604 -19.07 -26.85 -29.34
C GLY A 604 -19.58 -27.03 -27.91
N PHE A 605 -18.99 -26.37 -26.91
CA PHE A 605 -19.28 -26.62 -25.50
C PHE A 605 -20.76 -26.36 -25.14
N LYS A 606 -21.43 -27.37 -24.56
CA LYS A 606 -22.75 -27.24 -23.93
C LYS A 606 -22.73 -27.89 -22.55
N LYS A 607 -23.23 -27.16 -21.55
CA LYS A 607 -23.31 -27.66 -20.18
C LYS A 607 -24.48 -28.63 -20.05
N GLY A 608 -24.20 -29.92 -19.87
CA GLY A 608 -25.21 -30.92 -19.52
C GLY A 608 -25.83 -30.66 -18.15
N LYS A 609 -27.06 -31.11 -17.94
CA LYS A 609 -27.65 -31.18 -16.59
C LYS A 609 -27.01 -32.35 -15.84
N LYS A 610 -26.84 -32.18 -14.52
CA LYS A 610 -26.17 -33.19 -13.68
C LYS A 610 -26.98 -34.49 -13.69
N GLY A 611 -26.38 -35.58 -14.14
CA GLY A 611 -27.02 -36.91 -14.22
C GLY A 611 -27.81 -37.17 -15.51
N GLU A 612 -27.85 -36.22 -16.45
CA GLU A 612 -28.45 -36.42 -17.77
C GLU A 612 -27.34 -36.57 -18.82
N PRO A 613 -27.48 -37.51 -19.79
CA PRO A 613 -26.56 -37.59 -20.92
C PRO A 613 -26.59 -36.28 -21.73
N LEU A 614 -25.43 -35.89 -22.26
CA LEU A 614 -25.33 -34.73 -23.14
C LEU A 614 -26.16 -34.98 -24.41
N ALA A 615 -26.87 -33.94 -24.87
CA ALA A 615 -27.63 -34.00 -26.11
C ALA A 615 -26.70 -34.41 -27.27
N GLU A 616 -27.25 -35.12 -28.27
CA GLU A 616 -26.49 -35.59 -29.42
C GLU A 616 -25.75 -34.43 -30.12
N GLY A 617 -24.45 -34.58 -30.35
CA GLY A 617 -23.58 -33.54 -30.92
C GLY A 617 -23.14 -32.42 -29.96
N ALA A 618 -23.49 -32.49 -28.67
CA ALA A 618 -22.97 -31.63 -27.61
C ALA A 618 -21.64 -32.14 -27.06
N CYS A 619 -20.71 -31.22 -26.77
CA CYS A 619 -19.45 -31.54 -26.12
C CYS A 619 -19.37 -30.78 -24.79
N ASP A 620 -18.79 -31.38 -23.76
CA ASP A 620 -18.56 -30.77 -22.45
C ASP A 620 -17.07 -30.66 -22.12
N TYR A 621 -16.21 -30.78 -23.14
CA TYR A 621 -14.76 -30.72 -22.95
C TYR A 621 -14.32 -29.32 -22.50
N SER A 622 -13.67 -29.29 -21.34
CA SER A 622 -12.94 -28.15 -20.82
C SER A 622 -11.80 -28.64 -19.94
N GLU A 623 -10.66 -27.96 -19.97
CA GLU A 623 -9.49 -28.28 -19.13
C GLU A 623 -8.69 -27.00 -18.78
N PRO A 624 -7.91 -26.99 -17.68
CA PRO A 624 -7.01 -25.88 -17.36
C PRO A 624 -5.94 -25.65 -18.44
N LEU A 625 -5.36 -24.44 -18.50
CA LEU A 625 -4.18 -24.20 -19.35
C LEU A 625 -2.96 -24.99 -18.82
N GLU A 626 -2.04 -25.34 -19.72
CA GLU A 626 -0.78 -26.00 -19.34
C GLU A 626 -0.02 -25.15 -18.31
N GLY A 627 0.48 -25.80 -17.25
CA GLY A 627 1.15 -25.12 -16.13
C GLY A 627 0.23 -24.49 -15.08
N GLN A 628 -1.08 -24.37 -15.33
CA GLN A 628 -2.04 -23.95 -14.30
C GLN A 628 -2.47 -25.17 -13.47
N LYS A 629 -2.01 -25.24 -12.21
CA LYS A 629 -2.54 -26.22 -11.25
C LYS A 629 -4.01 -25.87 -10.97
N GLU A 630 -4.89 -26.88 -10.94
CA GLU A 630 -6.23 -26.69 -10.37
C GLU A 630 -6.08 -26.01 -9.01
N PRO A 631 -6.95 -25.04 -8.65
CA PRO A 631 -6.89 -24.41 -7.34
C PRO A 631 -7.03 -25.51 -6.27
N GLN A 632 -5.91 -25.90 -5.69
CA GLN A 632 -5.89 -26.94 -4.68
C GLN A 632 -6.73 -26.44 -3.51
N LEU A 633 -7.77 -27.22 -3.20
CA LEU A 633 -8.55 -27.00 -2.00
C LEU A 633 -7.59 -27.16 -0.82
N GLU A 634 -7.47 -26.13 0.02
CA GLU A 634 -6.70 -26.19 1.26
C GLU A 634 -7.41 -27.19 2.20
N ILE A 635 -6.99 -28.46 2.13
CA ILE A 635 -7.51 -29.55 2.95
C ILE A 635 -7.12 -29.26 4.39
N LEU A 636 -8.09 -29.36 5.29
CA LEU A 636 -7.86 -29.28 6.72
C LEU A 636 -7.43 -30.66 7.20
N GLU A 637 -6.13 -30.82 7.46
CA GLU A 637 -5.58 -32.07 7.99
C GLU A 637 -6.31 -32.49 9.28
N GLY A 638 -6.71 -33.77 9.33
CA GLY A 638 -7.46 -34.34 10.46
C GLY A 638 -8.96 -34.05 10.47
N GLU A 639 -9.49 -33.19 9.59
CA GLU A 639 -10.92 -32.91 9.52
C GLU A 639 -11.63 -33.72 8.43
N ILE A 640 -12.45 -34.69 8.84
CA ILE A 640 -13.25 -35.52 7.94
C ILE A 640 -14.70 -35.05 7.93
N CYS A 641 -15.33 -35.06 6.75
CA CYS A 641 -16.74 -34.77 6.62
C CYS A 641 -17.59 -35.89 7.24
N PRO A 642 -18.51 -35.56 8.17
CA PRO A 642 -19.38 -36.54 8.79
C PRO A 642 -20.41 -37.14 7.82
N ASP A 643 -20.77 -36.43 6.74
CA ASP A 643 -21.77 -36.90 5.78
C ASP A 643 -21.18 -37.86 4.73
N CYS A 644 -19.90 -37.67 4.36
CA CYS A 644 -19.31 -38.28 3.16
C CYS A 644 -18.02 -39.07 3.44
N GLY A 645 -17.43 -38.97 4.63
CA GLY A 645 -16.14 -39.58 4.97
C GLY A 645 -14.93 -38.98 4.23
N LYS A 646 -15.12 -38.01 3.32
CA LYS A 646 -14.03 -37.33 2.61
C LYS A 646 -13.48 -36.16 3.44
N PRO A 647 -12.23 -35.72 3.22
CA PRO A 647 -11.65 -34.59 3.95
C PRO A 647 -12.46 -33.29 3.79
N LEU A 648 -12.41 -32.43 4.81
CA LEU A 648 -12.91 -31.07 4.74
C LEU A 648 -11.84 -30.14 4.18
N ALA A 649 -12.26 -29.12 3.44
CA ALA A 649 -11.35 -28.11 2.93
C ALA A 649 -11.92 -26.70 3.09
N ARG A 650 -11.02 -25.72 3.18
CA ARG A 650 -11.40 -24.30 3.11
C ARG A 650 -11.83 -23.97 1.69
N ARG A 651 -13.10 -23.57 1.56
CA ARG A 651 -13.78 -23.20 0.32
C ARG A 651 -14.20 -21.74 0.40
N ARG A 652 -14.51 -21.11 -0.74
CA ARG A 652 -15.06 -19.74 -0.80
C ARG A 652 -16.43 -19.73 -1.48
N GLY A 653 -17.43 -19.32 -0.73
CA GLY A 653 -18.81 -19.18 -1.18
C GLY A 653 -19.18 -17.72 -1.44
N ARG A 654 -20.43 -17.48 -1.82
CA ARG A 654 -20.98 -16.13 -2.01
C ARG A 654 -20.88 -15.25 -0.76
N PHE A 655 -20.84 -15.86 0.43
CA PHE A 655 -20.85 -15.18 1.72
C PHE A 655 -19.46 -15.07 2.39
N GLY A 656 -18.40 -15.51 1.71
CA GLY A 656 -17.03 -15.54 2.25
C GLY A 656 -16.45 -16.96 2.30
N PRO A 657 -15.25 -17.11 2.90
CA PRO A 657 -14.66 -18.43 3.14
C PRO A 657 -15.53 -19.26 4.10
N PHE A 658 -15.62 -20.55 3.85
CA PHE A 658 -16.31 -21.54 4.67
C PHE A 658 -15.55 -22.86 4.59
N VAL A 659 -15.81 -23.78 5.51
CA VAL A 659 -15.22 -25.13 5.47
C VAL A 659 -16.29 -26.10 4.96
N GLY A 660 -15.98 -26.95 3.98
CA GLY A 660 -16.96 -27.91 3.43
C GLY A 660 -16.34 -29.18 2.85
N CYS A 661 -17.16 -30.23 2.62
CA CYS A 661 -16.70 -31.52 2.08
C CYS A 661 -16.01 -31.30 0.72
N THR A 662 -14.83 -31.91 0.57
CA THR A 662 -14.10 -31.98 -0.71
C THR A 662 -14.93 -32.65 -1.80
N GLY A 663 -15.84 -33.56 -1.43
CA GLY A 663 -16.78 -34.24 -2.31
C GLY A 663 -17.97 -33.42 -2.85
N TYR A 664 -17.99 -32.10 -2.69
CA TYR A 664 -18.98 -31.25 -3.37
C TYR A 664 -18.74 -31.26 -4.89
N PRO A 665 -19.77 -31.34 -5.74
CA PRO A 665 -21.19 -31.07 -5.43
C PRO A 665 -22.00 -32.26 -4.92
N ASP A 666 -21.43 -33.46 -4.79
CA ASP A 666 -22.14 -34.67 -4.37
C ASP A 666 -22.43 -34.67 -2.88
N CYS A 667 -21.50 -34.16 -2.07
CA CYS A 667 -21.73 -33.88 -0.67
C CYS A 667 -21.68 -32.36 -0.43
N LYS A 668 -22.80 -31.82 0.08
CA LYS A 668 -22.97 -30.38 0.34
C LYS A 668 -22.69 -30.00 1.80
N TYR A 669 -22.05 -30.89 2.56
CA TYR A 669 -21.69 -30.61 3.95
C TYR A 669 -20.85 -29.35 4.06
N ILE A 670 -21.23 -28.49 5.00
CA ILE A 670 -20.53 -27.27 5.40
C ILE A 670 -20.31 -27.37 6.90
N LYS A 671 -19.06 -27.32 7.34
CA LYS A 671 -18.74 -27.25 8.77
C LYS A 671 -19.19 -25.88 9.28
N LYS A 672 -20.25 -25.89 10.09
CA LYS A 672 -20.76 -24.68 10.73
C LYS A 672 -19.85 -24.33 11.89
N THR A 673 -18.99 -23.32 11.72
CA THR A 673 -18.22 -22.73 12.84
C THR A 673 -19.18 -21.88 13.68
N GLN A 674 -20.01 -22.51 14.49
CA GLN A 674 -20.83 -21.79 15.45
C GLN A 674 -19.92 -21.37 16.60
N GLN A 675 -19.78 -20.05 16.80
CA GLN A 675 -19.11 -19.51 17.96
C GLN A 675 -20.04 -19.73 19.16
N LYS A 676 -19.82 -20.85 19.84
CA LYS A 676 -20.44 -21.24 21.10
C LYS A 676 -20.13 -20.19 22.17
N THR A 677 -21.13 -19.85 22.96
CA THR A 677 -21.05 -18.73 23.92
C THR A 677 -20.91 -19.21 25.37
N GLY A 678 -21.10 -20.50 25.62
CA GLY A 678 -21.17 -21.11 26.95
C GLY A 678 -22.51 -20.88 27.66
N VAL A 679 -23.45 -20.12 27.09
CA VAL A 679 -24.73 -19.78 27.73
C VAL A 679 -25.84 -20.71 27.25
N ILE A 680 -26.48 -21.40 28.19
CA ILE A 680 -27.65 -22.23 27.92
C ILE A 680 -28.84 -21.35 27.51
N CYS A 681 -29.53 -21.75 26.46
CA CYS A 681 -30.72 -21.08 25.96
C CYS A 681 -31.79 -21.03 27.06
N PRO A 682 -32.23 -19.83 27.47
CA PRO A 682 -33.18 -19.68 28.57
C PRO A 682 -34.59 -20.19 28.22
N ASP A 683 -34.89 -20.34 26.92
CA ASP A 683 -36.19 -20.79 26.44
C ASP A 683 -36.33 -22.31 26.48
N CYS A 684 -35.36 -23.05 25.94
CA CYS A 684 -35.46 -24.51 25.86
C CYS A 684 -34.66 -25.27 26.93
N GLY A 685 -33.78 -24.60 27.68
CA GLY A 685 -32.93 -25.19 28.72
C GLY A 685 -31.96 -26.29 28.26
N LYS A 686 -31.95 -26.61 26.96
CA LYS A 686 -31.27 -27.78 26.37
C LYS A 686 -30.27 -27.42 25.28
N GLY A 687 -30.46 -26.30 24.59
CA GLY A 687 -29.56 -25.83 23.54
C GLY A 687 -28.69 -24.69 24.04
N GLU A 688 -27.50 -24.53 23.48
CA GLU A 688 -26.61 -23.40 23.75
C GLU A 688 -26.94 -22.20 22.83
N LEU A 689 -26.74 -20.97 23.30
CA LEU A 689 -26.81 -19.79 22.44
C LEU A 689 -25.55 -19.69 21.57
N VAL A 690 -25.75 -19.50 20.27
CA VAL A 690 -24.67 -19.34 19.30
C VAL A 690 -24.80 -18.00 18.58
N ARG A 691 -23.65 -17.40 18.28
CA ARG A 691 -23.60 -16.11 17.59
C ARG A 691 -23.97 -16.29 16.11
N ARG A 692 -24.97 -15.55 15.63
CA ARG A 692 -25.56 -15.58 14.29
C ARG A 692 -25.58 -14.19 13.64
N ARG A 693 -25.74 -14.14 12.32
CA ARG A 693 -25.79 -12.90 11.53
C ARG A 693 -27.14 -12.76 10.85
N GLY A 694 -27.83 -11.65 11.10
CA GLY A 694 -29.15 -11.34 10.55
C GLY A 694 -29.11 -10.77 9.13
N ARG A 695 -30.29 -10.59 8.51
CA ARG A 695 -30.45 -9.82 7.28
C ARG A 695 -30.04 -8.37 7.58
N GLY A 696 -28.97 -7.88 6.94
CA GLY A 696 -28.40 -6.54 7.20
C GLY A 696 -27.08 -6.51 7.98
N ARG A 697 -26.40 -7.66 8.15
CA ARG A 697 -25.10 -7.79 8.83
C ARG A 697 -25.08 -7.58 10.35
N SER A 698 -26.22 -7.32 10.99
CA SER A 698 -26.33 -7.29 12.46
C SER A 698 -26.03 -8.66 13.07
N MET A 699 -25.34 -8.68 14.21
CA MET A 699 -25.07 -9.90 14.96
C MET A 699 -26.16 -10.09 16.01
N PHE A 700 -26.60 -11.33 16.21
CA PHE A 700 -27.55 -11.71 17.27
C PHE A 700 -27.16 -13.09 17.80
N TYR A 701 -27.68 -13.48 18.95
CA TYR A 701 -27.54 -14.82 19.52
C TYR A 701 -28.81 -15.60 19.26
N GLY A 702 -28.72 -16.84 18.81
CA GLY A 702 -29.87 -17.71 18.65
C GLY A 702 -29.56 -19.12 19.15
N CYS A 703 -30.58 -19.84 19.60
CA CYS A 703 -30.41 -21.21 20.07
C CYS A 703 -29.77 -22.10 18.99
N GLU A 704 -28.80 -22.94 19.35
CA GLU A 704 -28.14 -23.86 18.41
C GLU A 704 -29.13 -24.89 17.83
N ARG A 705 -30.15 -25.27 18.62
CA ARG A 705 -31.26 -26.18 18.25
C ARG A 705 -32.33 -25.53 17.36
N TYR A 706 -31.99 -24.54 16.54
CA TYR A 706 -32.91 -24.03 15.53
C TYR A 706 -32.97 -25.02 14.36
N PRO A 707 -34.16 -25.43 13.86
CA PRO A 707 -35.46 -24.77 14.06
C PRO A 707 -36.29 -25.26 15.25
N GLU A 708 -35.87 -26.28 16.00
CA GLU A 708 -36.63 -26.83 17.14
C GLU A 708 -36.82 -25.83 18.29
N CYS A 709 -35.93 -24.85 18.44
CA CYS A 709 -36.06 -23.69 19.32
C CYS A 709 -35.71 -22.41 18.54
N THR A 710 -36.65 -21.47 18.55
CA THR A 710 -36.58 -20.22 17.77
C THR A 710 -36.10 -19.02 18.58
N PHE A 711 -35.67 -19.24 19.82
CA PHE A 711 -35.16 -18.19 20.70
C PHE A 711 -34.01 -17.40 20.07
N THR A 712 -34.10 -16.07 20.15
CA THR A 712 -33.06 -15.14 19.73
C THR A 712 -32.91 -13.99 20.74
N ALA A 713 -31.69 -13.46 20.86
CA ALA A 713 -31.37 -12.31 21.70
C ALA A 713 -30.37 -11.40 20.98
N ARG A 714 -30.42 -10.09 21.25
CA ARG A 714 -29.42 -9.14 20.71
C ARG A 714 -28.12 -9.16 21.51
N GLU A 715 -28.22 -9.47 22.80
CA GLU A 715 -27.12 -9.58 23.75
C GLU A 715 -27.14 -10.96 24.42
N LEU A 716 -26.02 -11.35 25.03
CA LEU A 716 -25.87 -12.63 25.72
C LEU A 716 -26.54 -12.55 27.11
N PRO A 717 -27.63 -13.30 27.36
CA PRO A 717 -28.29 -13.32 28.66
C PRO A 717 -27.32 -13.85 29.73
N GLY A 718 -27.18 -13.14 30.86
CA GLY A 718 -26.36 -13.59 31.99
C GLY A 718 -24.87 -13.19 31.94
N ALA A 719 -24.42 -12.42 30.95
CA ALA A 719 -23.14 -11.74 31.05
C ALA A 719 -23.28 -10.58 32.07
N ALA A 720 -22.50 -10.62 33.15
CA ALA A 720 -22.53 -9.60 34.20
C ALA A 720 -22.41 -8.18 33.60
N ALA A 721 -23.40 -7.35 33.89
CA ALA A 721 -23.39 -5.93 33.55
C ALA A 721 -22.18 -5.27 34.19
N THR A 722 -21.31 -4.66 33.37
CA THR A 722 -20.36 -3.67 33.88
C THR A 722 -21.17 -2.43 34.27
N PRO A 723 -21.11 -1.94 35.52
CA PRO A 723 -21.90 -0.78 35.91
C PRO A 723 -21.46 0.46 35.12
N GLY A 724 -22.43 1.18 34.58
CA GLY A 724 -22.21 2.46 33.91
C GLY A 724 -21.63 3.49 34.87
N LYS A 725 -20.63 4.24 34.41
CA LYS A 725 -20.21 5.48 35.05
C LYS A 725 -21.19 6.60 34.67
N ASP A 726 -22.30 6.62 35.39
CA ASP A 726 -23.05 7.83 35.76
C ASP A 726 -23.35 7.69 37.26
N ALA A 727 -22.34 7.93 38.10
CA ALA A 727 -22.45 8.30 39.52
C ALA A 727 -21.05 8.60 40.08
N ALA A 728 -20.89 9.85 40.54
CA ALA A 728 -19.72 10.49 41.18
C ALA A 728 -18.55 10.89 40.26
#